data_AF-A0AAN8W6J0-F1
#
_entry.id   AF-A0AAN8W6J0-F1
#
_cell.length_a   1.000
_cell.length_b   1.000
_cell.length_c   1.000
_cell.angle_alpha   90.00
_cell.angle_beta   90.00
_cell.angle_gamma   90.00
#
_symmetry.space_group_name_H-M   'P 1'
#
loop_
_entity.id
_entity.type
_entity.pdbx_description
1 polymer ?
#
loop_
_entity_poly.entity_id
_entity_poly.type
_entity_poly.pdbx_seq_one_letter_code
_entity_poly.pdbx_strand_id
1 'polypeptide(L)'
;MGSAAAFASTFVDRAYFLKEDSRVLKTPKVKIGRLYVQNSVASSPQSLQFAETKAQKSQNTVRIGVLGASGYTGSEIVRLLANHPYFGITLMTADRKAGQSIASVFPHLVTQNLPNMVAVKDADFSNVDAVFCCLPHGTTQEIIKGLPRHLKIVDLSADFRLRDISEYEEWYGQPHRAPELQVAPLFSVRDTAQASVFIRIFIQKEAVYGLTEILREEIQKARLVANPGCYPTSIQIPIVPLIKVVSAAPANLIKFTNIIIDAKSGVSGAGRGAKEANLYPEIAEGIHSYGITRHRHVPEIEQGLKDAANAEITVSFTPHLMPMSRGMQSTIYVEMASGVTIEDLYQQLRNSYADEEFVYVLEKGIAPHTRNVRGSNYCFMNVFQDRIPGRAIIISVIDNLVKGASGQALQNLNLMMGFPEKPNASLFSATNPVIHKQHFSYPNGKHWSKGRNVLCAVNMTANQSDDSRKINLDHVLDRARELWDSCPPPVKIFPWNQALENFVQLIIDLILAVVKYLCVPLFGVTSLSEMSYCAHERKMLFIPFPFIIGIALAGALHNTALEVSPFLKDVEVPWHLIAIAIFFTLLKLPGPYYPYWGRVLVPHLANGGLIRTLWIAFKRYRKGQKLSLVPKKQSAVNGSNHLE
;
A
#
# COMPACT_ATOMS: atom_id res chain seq x y z
N MET A 1 -43.45 -5.89 -44.73
CA MET A 1 -44.78 -6.02 -44.09
C MET A 1 -44.61 -5.49 -42.68
N GLY A 2 -44.89 -4.20 -42.40
CA GLY A 2 -46.23 -3.68 -42.06
C GLY A 2 -46.61 -4.21 -40.67
N SER A 3 -46.96 -3.47 -39.61
CA SER A 3 -47.64 -2.18 -39.44
C SER A 3 -47.69 -1.98 -37.90
N ALA A 4 -47.23 -0.85 -37.34
CA ALA A 4 -48.04 0.27 -36.84
C ALA A 4 -48.75 0.08 -35.47
N ALA A 5 -48.75 1.19 -34.75
CA ALA A 5 -49.08 1.43 -33.34
C ALA A 5 -50.58 1.50 -33.02
N ALA A 6 -50.89 1.54 -31.72
CA ALA A 6 -52.05 2.30 -31.21
C ALA A 6 -51.74 2.93 -29.84
N PHE A 7 -52.08 4.22 -29.75
CA PHE A 7 -52.02 5.17 -28.65
C PHE A 7 -53.04 4.87 -27.53
N ALA A 8 -52.79 5.40 -26.32
CA ALA A 8 -53.77 6.27 -25.64
C ALA A 8 -53.14 7.00 -24.44
N SER A 9 -53.23 8.33 -24.50
CA SER A 9 -53.06 9.28 -23.39
C SER A 9 -54.44 9.59 -22.79
N THR A 10 -54.54 9.80 -21.47
CA THR A 10 -55.59 10.65 -20.90
C THR A 10 -55.16 11.28 -19.57
N PHE A 11 -55.29 12.61 -19.54
CA PHE A 11 -55.34 13.50 -18.38
C PHE A 11 -56.67 13.35 -17.61
N VAL A 12 -56.70 13.91 -16.40
CA VAL A 12 -57.81 14.53 -15.60
C VAL A 12 -57.60 14.13 -14.12
N ASP A 13 -57.88 14.87 -13.06
CA ASP A 13 -58.03 16.27 -12.64
C ASP A 13 -58.58 16.18 -11.17
N ARG A 14 -58.33 17.20 -10.37
CA ARG A 14 -58.83 17.58 -9.02
C ARG A 14 -59.77 16.68 -8.17
N ALA A 15 -59.32 16.51 -6.91
CA ALA A 15 -59.94 16.86 -5.62
C ALA A 15 -61.42 16.54 -5.30
N TYR A 16 -61.66 15.85 -4.18
CA TYR A 16 -62.84 16.02 -3.32
C TYR A 16 -62.50 15.84 -1.82
N PHE A 17 -63.11 16.71 -1.00
CA PHE A 17 -63.09 16.78 0.46
C PHE A 17 -64.51 16.54 0.99
N LEU A 18 -64.62 16.25 2.30
CA LEU A 18 -65.81 16.09 3.18
C LEU A 18 -66.34 14.64 3.28
N LYS A 19 -66.74 14.10 4.45
CA LYS A 19 -67.31 14.72 5.65
C LYS A 19 -67.19 13.76 6.86
N GLU A 20 -67.08 14.34 8.06
CA GLU A 20 -67.12 13.67 9.38
C GLU A 20 -68.43 12.93 9.66
N ASP A 21 -68.36 11.86 10.46
CA ASP A 21 -69.40 11.53 11.43
C ASP A 21 -68.81 10.93 12.72
N SER A 22 -69.49 11.23 13.82
CA SER A 22 -68.94 11.36 15.16
C SER A 22 -69.32 10.25 16.15
N ARG A 23 -68.40 9.93 17.09
CA ARG A 23 -68.60 9.63 18.55
C ARG A 23 -69.33 8.31 18.92
N VAL A 24 -69.02 7.53 19.98
CA VAL A 24 -68.23 7.62 21.24
C VAL A 24 -68.05 6.18 21.78
N LEU A 25 -66.94 5.87 22.46
CA LEU A 25 -66.93 5.09 23.72
C LEU A 25 -65.64 5.36 24.53
N LYS A 26 -65.80 5.49 25.85
CA LYS A 26 -64.90 6.10 26.85
C LYS A 26 -63.96 5.07 27.52
N THR A 27 -62.76 5.50 27.91
CA THR A 27 -61.98 4.94 29.05
C THR A 27 -61.20 6.06 29.79
N PRO A 28 -60.86 5.88 31.10
CA PRO A 28 -60.62 6.99 32.04
C PRO A 28 -59.16 7.43 32.20
N LYS A 29 -59.01 8.63 32.78
CA LYS A 29 -57.81 9.47 32.98
C LYS A 29 -56.82 8.97 34.05
N VAL A 30 -55.51 9.19 33.81
CA VAL A 30 -54.51 9.59 34.83
C VAL A 30 -53.60 10.70 34.24
N LYS A 31 -53.18 11.62 35.12
CA LYS A 31 -52.63 12.98 34.89
C LYS A 31 -51.30 13.06 34.11
N ILE A 32 -51.21 14.05 33.22
CA ILE A 32 -50.00 14.54 32.55
C ILE A 32 -49.50 15.80 33.28
N GLY A 33 -48.24 15.81 33.71
CA GLY A 33 -47.53 17.00 34.17
C GLY A 33 -46.68 17.58 33.05
N ARG A 34 -46.91 18.86 32.70
CA ARG A 34 -46.12 19.65 31.73
C ARG A 34 -44.80 20.11 32.37
N LEU A 35 -43.73 20.14 31.57
CA LEU A 35 -42.61 21.07 31.80
C LEU A 35 -42.29 21.79 30.48
N TYR A 36 -42.39 23.12 30.50
CA TYR A 36 -41.94 24.01 29.43
C TYR A 36 -40.48 24.40 29.70
N VAL A 37 -39.62 24.33 28.68
CA VAL A 37 -38.28 24.92 28.73
C VAL A 37 -38.34 26.29 28.05
N GLN A 38 -38.11 27.34 28.84
CA GLN A 38 -38.09 28.73 28.40
C GLN A 38 -36.63 29.19 28.29
N ASN A 39 -36.28 29.78 27.15
CA ASN A 39 -34.99 30.44 26.92
C ASN A 39 -34.87 31.67 27.83
N SER A 40 -33.75 31.78 28.55
CA SER A 40 -33.27 33.06 29.08
C SER A 40 -31.76 33.17 28.90
N VAL A 41 -31.33 34.31 28.38
CA VAL A 41 -29.95 34.72 28.15
C VAL A 41 -29.63 35.81 29.17
N ALA A 42 -28.60 35.59 29.99
CA ALA A 42 -27.74 36.54 30.72
C ALA A 42 -27.09 35.74 31.88
N SER A 43 -25.86 35.95 32.34
CA SER A 43 -24.65 36.65 31.92
C SER A 43 -23.60 36.34 33.02
N SER A 44 -22.32 36.40 32.68
CA SER A 44 -21.13 36.42 33.58
C SER A 44 -20.50 35.07 33.98
N PRO A 45 -19.16 35.05 34.15
CA PRO A 45 -18.32 33.97 33.65
C PRO A 45 -17.83 33.08 34.79
N GLN A 46 -18.18 31.80 34.75
CA GLN A 46 -17.38 30.77 35.39
C GLN A 46 -16.59 30.08 34.30
N SER A 47 -15.29 30.38 34.30
CA SER A 47 -14.25 29.72 33.52
C SER A 47 -14.51 28.21 33.49
N LEU A 48 -15.00 27.72 32.37
CA LEU A 48 -14.79 26.34 31.95
C LEU A 48 -13.28 26.21 31.80
N GLN A 49 -12.63 25.81 32.89
CA GLN A 49 -11.34 25.15 32.81
C GLN A 49 -11.58 23.95 31.92
N PHE A 50 -11.24 24.11 30.64
CA PHE A 50 -10.63 23.03 29.91
C PHE A 50 -9.62 22.45 30.91
N ALA A 51 -9.85 21.21 31.33
CA ALA A 51 -8.76 20.42 31.81
C ALA A 51 -7.79 20.38 30.63
N GLU A 52 -6.87 21.35 30.60
CA GLU A 52 -5.57 21.17 30.04
C GLU A 52 -5.12 19.86 30.67
N THR A 53 -5.27 18.78 29.92
CA THR A 53 -4.32 17.68 30.01
C THR A 53 -3.02 18.38 29.72
N LYS A 54 -2.37 18.88 30.78
CA LYS A 54 -1.00 19.35 30.72
C LYS A 54 -0.30 18.23 29.98
N ALA A 55 0.07 18.51 28.74
CA ALA A 55 1.06 17.73 28.05
C ALA A 55 2.22 17.73 29.02
N GLN A 56 2.37 16.62 29.73
CA GLN A 56 3.53 16.32 30.52
C GLN A 56 4.61 16.26 29.45
N LYS A 57 5.23 17.41 29.14
CA LYS A 57 6.51 17.47 28.44
C LYS A 57 7.41 16.61 29.31
N SER A 58 7.60 15.35 28.92
CA SER A 58 8.47 14.45 29.63
C SER A 58 9.84 15.11 29.61
N GLN A 59 10.35 15.41 30.79
CA GLN A 59 11.59 16.17 30.97
C GLN A 59 12.84 15.34 30.62
N ASN A 60 12.67 14.11 30.11
CA ASN A 60 13.76 13.20 29.73
C ASN A 60 13.53 12.66 28.30
N THR A 61 13.60 13.53 27.30
CA THR A 61 13.61 13.12 25.89
C THR A 61 15.05 12.75 25.49
N VAL A 62 15.28 11.48 25.16
CA VAL A 62 16.52 11.04 24.49
C VAL A 62 16.58 11.64 23.09
N ARG A 63 17.71 12.25 22.75
CA ARG A 63 17.91 12.99 21.50
C ARG A 63 18.48 12.07 20.44
N ILE A 64 17.73 11.89 19.35
CA ILE A 64 18.04 10.91 18.31
C ILE A 64 18.53 11.59 17.03
N GLY A 65 19.63 11.09 16.50
CA GLY A 65 20.09 11.38 15.14
C GLY A 65 19.67 10.27 14.16
N VAL A 66 19.13 10.65 13.00
CA VAL A 66 18.81 9.71 11.91
C VAL A 66 19.74 9.98 10.74
N LEU A 67 20.76 9.13 10.56
CA LEU A 67 21.71 9.25 9.47
C LEU A 67 21.15 8.55 8.22
N GLY A 68 20.89 9.29 7.14
CA GLY A 68 20.25 8.73 5.95
C GLY A 68 18.71 8.71 5.99
N ALA A 69 18.10 9.78 6.48
CA ALA A 69 16.65 9.89 6.65
C ALA A 69 15.84 9.82 5.34
N SER A 70 16.46 10.04 4.18
CA SER A 70 15.78 10.11 2.87
C SER A 70 15.43 8.75 2.22
N GLY A 71 15.89 7.64 2.81
CA GLY A 71 15.55 6.26 2.42
C GLY A 71 14.26 5.75 3.08
N TYR A 72 13.80 4.56 2.68
CA TYR A 72 12.58 3.97 3.27
C TYR A 72 12.74 3.59 4.75
N THR A 73 13.88 3.02 5.14
CA THR A 73 14.18 2.71 6.56
C THR A 73 14.31 3.97 7.40
N GLY A 74 15.01 4.99 6.90
CA GLY A 74 15.08 6.30 7.55
C GLY A 74 13.71 6.95 7.75
N SER A 75 12.87 6.96 6.71
CA SER A 75 11.48 7.44 6.81
C SER A 75 10.65 6.66 7.82
N GLU A 76 10.88 5.34 7.93
CA GLU A 76 10.15 4.48 8.86
C GLU A 76 10.60 4.70 10.31
N ILE A 77 11.89 4.91 10.56
CA ILE A 77 12.40 5.38 11.86
C ILE A 77 11.72 6.70 12.23
N VAL A 78 11.65 7.68 11.32
CA VAL A 78 10.99 8.96 11.57
C VAL A 78 9.51 8.76 11.92
N ARG A 79 8.80 7.90 11.18
CA ARG A 79 7.40 7.56 11.44
C ARG A 79 7.20 6.93 12.83
N LEU A 80 8.09 6.03 13.24
CA LEU A 80 8.01 5.38 14.55
C LEU A 80 8.31 6.37 15.67
N LEU A 81 9.40 7.14 15.56
CA LEU A 81 9.81 8.11 16.57
C LEU A 81 8.79 9.25 16.79
N ALA A 82 8.01 9.59 15.76
CA ALA A 82 6.91 10.57 15.88
C ALA A 82 5.92 10.27 17.02
N ASN A 83 5.74 9.00 17.38
CA ASN A 83 4.83 8.55 18.45
C ASN A 83 5.59 7.95 19.65
N HIS A 84 6.91 8.13 19.73
CA HIS A 84 7.70 7.58 20.83
C HIS A 84 7.66 8.51 22.05
N PRO A 85 7.28 8.02 23.24
CA PRO A 85 7.10 8.88 24.42
C PRO A 85 8.41 9.42 25.01
N TYR A 86 9.53 8.77 24.70
CA TYR A 86 10.84 9.09 25.29
C TYR A 86 11.88 9.58 24.29
N PHE A 87 11.68 9.42 22.98
CA PHE A 87 12.73 9.64 21.98
C PHE A 87 12.29 10.75 21.02
N GLY A 88 13.15 11.75 20.84
CA GLY A 88 12.89 12.90 19.98
C GLY A 88 13.99 13.08 18.94
N ILE A 89 13.61 13.37 17.70
CA ILE A 89 14.57 13.58 16.61
C ILE A 89 15.16 14.98 16.73
N THR A 90 16.49 15.08 16.88
CA THR A 90 17.22 16.35 16.94
C THR A 90 18.15 16.56 15.74
N LEU A 91 18.50 15.48 15.04
CA LEU A 91 19.37 15.52 13.87
C LEU A 91 18.83 14.58 12.79
N MET A 92 18.80 15.05 11.54
CA MET A 92 18.58 14.19 10.39
C MET A 92 19.63 14.50 9.34
N THR A 93 20.13 13.47 8.66
CA THR A 93 21.07 13.66 7.57
C THR A 93 20.59 13.04 6.26
N ALA A 94 21.02 13.64 5.16
CA ALA A 94 20.91 13.09 3.83
C ALA A 94 22.12 13.55 3.01
N ASP A 95 22.47 12.78 1.98
CA ASP A 95 23.53 13.15 1.05
C ASP A 95 22.99 14.18 0.03
N ARG A 96 22.47 13.71 -1.11
CA ARG A 96 21.91 14.57 -2.19
C ARG A 96 20.77 15.51 -1.78
N LYS A 97 20.17 15.32 -0.61
CA LYS A 97 18.99 16.08 -0.12
C LYS A 97 19.30 16.92 1.12
N ALA A 98 20.57 17.12 1.46
CA ALA A 98 20.99 18.07 2.48
C ALA A 98 20.41 19.47 2.19
N GLY A 99 20.04 20.20 3.25
CA GLY A 99 19.36 21.50 3.21
C GLY A 99 17.84 21.44 3.05
N GLN A 100 17.26 20.30 2.65
CA GLN A 100 15.81 20.16 2.46
C GLN A 100 15.11 19.66 3.72
N SER A 101 13.82 19.98 3.85
CA SER A 101 12.96 19.38 4.87
C SER A 101 12.63 17.93 4.52
N ILE A 102 12.37 17.08 5.53
CA ILE A 102 11.94 15.70 5.25
C ILE A 102 10.57 15.66 4.53
N ALA A 103 9.71 16.65 4.77
CA ALA A 103 8.40 16.76 4.14
C ALA A 103 8.46 16.98 2.62
N SER A 104 9.48 17.68 2.10
CA SER A 104 9.68 17.79 0.63
C SER A 104 10.03 16.43 0.01
N VAL A 105 10.61 15.53 0.80
CA VAL A 105 11.08 14.21 0.38
C VAL A 105 10.04 13.13 0.60
N PHE A 106 9.27 13.23 1.68
CA PHE A 106 8.22 12.34 2.12
C PHE A 106 7.04 13.16 2.67
N PRO A 107 6.09 13.57 1.80
CA PRO A 107 4.98 14.44 2.20
C PRO A 107 4.09 13.87 3.31
N HIS A 108 4.05 12.54 3.48
CA HIS A 108 3.29 11.89 4.56
C HIS A 108 3.83 12.21 5.97
N LEU A 109 5.01 12.85 6.09
CA LEU A 109 5.62 13.26 7.35
C LEU A 109 5.41 14.77 7.65
N VAL A 110 4.58 15.47 6.87
CA VAL A 110 4.39 16.94 6.97
C VAL A 110 3.84 17.42 8.32
N THR A 111 3.12 16.55 9.05
CA THR A 111 2.54 16.91 10.36
C THR A 111 3.56 16.91 11.49
N GLN A 112 4.79 16.47 11.23
CA GLN A 112 5.86 16.39 12.22
C GLN A 112 6.73 17.65 12.16
N ASN A 113 6.96 18.27 13.30
CA ASN A 113 7.91 19.37 13.41
C ASN A 113 9.33 18.80 13.54
N LEU A 114 10.06 18.70 12.43
CA LEU A 114 11.35 18.02 12.34
C LEU A 114 12.43 18.98 11.79
N PRO A 115 13.70 18.83 12.22
CA PRO A 115 14.79 19.63 11.69
C PRO A 115 14.99 19.40 10.19
N ASN A 116 15.58 20.36 9.49
CA ASN A 116 16.02 20.13 8.11
C ASN A 116 17.15 19.10 8.07
N MET A 117 17.22 18.34 6.98
CA MET A 117 18.31 17.38 6.79
C MET A 117 19.62 18.12 6.50
N VAL A 118 20.72 17.68 7.08
CA VAL A 118 22.07 18.21 6.81
C VAL A 118 22.96 17.15 6.17
N ALA A 119 24.10 17.53 5.59
CA ALA A 119 25.09 16.54 5.17
C ALA A 119 25.76 15.92 6.41
N VAL A 120 26.12 14.63 6.35
CA VAL A 120 26.71 13.92 7.50
C VAL A 120 28.00 14.59 8.00
N LYS A 121 28.83 15.12 7.09
CA LYS A 121 30.06 15.84 7.41
C LYS A 121 29.84 17.14 8.19
N ASP A 122 28.65 17.74 8.06
CA ASP A 122 28.27 19.01 8.68
C ASP A 122 27.37 18.77 9.91
N ALA A 123 27.18 17.51 10.32
CA ALA A 123 26.33 17.15 11.44
C ALA A 123 27.03 17.37 12.78
N ASP A 124 26.34 18.03 13.71
CA ASP A 124 26.77 18.17 15.10
C ASP A 124 26.11 17.11 15.99
N PHE A 125 26.92 16.34 16.69
CA PHE A 125 26.51 15.26 17.59
C PHE A 125 26.57 15.66 19.07
N SER A 126 26.95 16.90 19.40
CA SER A 126 27.06 17.40 20.77
C SER A 126 25.75 17.26 21.57
N ASN A 127 24.62 17.40 20.88
CA ASN A 127 23.27 17.30 21.43
C ASN A 127 22.50 16.06 20.95
N VAL A 128 23.23 14.97 20.71
CA VAL A 128 22.67 13.67 20.30
C VAL A 128 23.12 12.61 21.31
N ASP A 129 22.20 11.75 21.72
CA ASP A 129 22.44 10.68 22.69
C ASP A 129 22.56 9.31 21.98
N ALA A 130 21.78 9.11 20.91
CA ALA A 130 21.82 7.90 20.10
C ALA A 130 21.56 8.18 18.62
N VAL A 131 22.05 7.29 17.75
CA VAL A 131 21.88 7.41 16.30
C VAL A 131 21.39 6.12 15.65
N PHE A 132 20.54 6.30 14.64
CA PHE A 132 20.21 5.27 13.66
C PHE A 132 21.00 5.52 12.37
N CYS A 133 21.76 4.53 11.91
CA CYS A 133 22.47 4.61 10.63
C CYS A 133 21.66 3.88 9.55
N CYS A 134 20.96 4.63 8.70
CA CYS A 134 20.16 4.14 7.57
C CYS A 134 20.89 4.38 6.23
N LEU A 135 22.19 4.10 6.21
CA LEU A 135 23.08 4.41 5.10
C LEU A 135 23.32 3.18 4.20
N PRO A 136 23.75 3.38 2.93
CA PRO A 136 24.19 2.28 2.08
C PRO A 136 25.39 1.53 2.67
N HIS A 137 25.47 0.23 2.40
CA HIS A 137 26.63 -0.58 2.78
C HIS A 137 27.95 0.03 2.26
N GLY A 138 29.04 -0.15 3.00
CA GLY A 138 30.36 0.39 2.73
C GLY A 138 30.56 1.85 3.15
N THR A 139 29.50 2.65 3.29
CA THR A 139 29.62 4.04 3.78
C THR A 139 29.58 4.11 5.31
N THR A 140 28.88 3.17 5.94
CA THR A 140 28.59 3.21 7.37
C THR A 140 29.83 2.94 8.22
N GLN A 141 30.76 2.11 7.73
CA GLN A 141 32.00 1.74 8.43
C GLN A 141 32.84 2.96 8.85
N GLU A 142 33.16 3.82 7.89
CA GLU A 142 33.98 5.01 8.12
C GLU A 142 33.24 6.05 8.97
N ILE A 143 31.94 6.21 8.72
CA ILE A 143 31.10 7.15 9.47
C ILE A 143 31.04 6.72 10.95
N ILE A 144 30.70 5.46 11.23
CA ILE A 144 30.59 4.94 12.60
C ILE A 144 31.93 5.01 13.32
N LYS A 145 33.05 4.77 12.61
CA LYS A 145 34.41 4.94 13.17
C LYS A 145 34.70 6.37 13.62
N GLY A 146 34.18 7.37 12.91
CA GLY A 146 34.32 8.78 13.24
C GLY A 146 33.33 9.30 14.29
N LEU A 147 32.30 8.52 14.66
CA LEU A 147 31.27 8.99 15.59
C LEU A 147 31.79 9.07 17.05
N PRO A 148 31.32 10.06 17.83
CA PRO A 148 31.66 10.18 19.24
C PRO A 148 31.35 8.92 20.06
N ARG A 149 32.25 8.58 20.99
CA ARG A 149 32.16 7.35 21.81
C ARG A 149 30.98 7.34 22.80
N HIS A 150 30.40 8.49 23.14
CA HIS A 150 29.24 8.54 24.04
C HIS A 150 27.94 8.08 23.36
N LEU A 151 27.88 8.08 22.03
CA LEU A 151 26.69 7.72 21.29
C LEU A 151 26.41 6.21 21.36
N LYS A 152 25.15 5.87 21.63
CA LYS A 152 24.58 4.56 21.28
C LYS A 152 24.26 4.54 19.78
N ILE A 153 24.61 3.46 19.10
CA ILE A 153 24.52 3.37 17.64
C ILE A 153 23.75 2.11 17.27
N VAL A 154 22.72 2.26 16.44
CA VAL A 154 22.06 1.13 15.77
C VAL A 154 22.25 1.28 14.27
N ASP A 155 23.08 0.41 13.69
CA ASP A 155 23.34 0.38 12.26
C ASP A 155 22.35 -0.53 11.53
N LEU A 156 21.59 0.01 10.59
CA LEU A 156 20.66 -0.75 9.75
C LEU A 156 21.33 -1.31 8.49
N SER A 157 22.57 -0.90 8.21
CA SER A 157 23.38 -1.47 7.12
C SER A 157 23.84 -2.89 7.47
N ALA A 158 24.54 -3.55 6.54
CA ALA A 158 25.09 -4.88 6.77
C ALA A 158 26.55 -4.88 7.22
N ASP A 159 27.17 -3.70 7.31
CA ASP A 159 28.62 -3.56 7.45
C ASP A 159 29.17 -4.19 8.74
N PHE A 160 28.38 -4.21 9.81
CA PHE A 160 28.75 -4.78 11.10
C PHE A 160 28.00 -6.06 11.46
N ARG A 161 27.35 -6.75 10.53
CA ARG A 161 26.56 -7.96 10.83
C ARG A 161 27.39 -9.24 10.84
N LEU A 162 28.34 -9.36 9.92
CA LEU A 162 29.24 -10.51 9.81
C LEU A 162 30.43 -10.30 10.73
N ARG A 163 30.69 -11.28 11.58
CA ARG A 163 31.78 -11.22 12.56
C ARG A 163 33.10 -11.63 11.94
N ASP A 164 33.07 -12.53 10.96
CA ASP A 164 34.24 -12.91 10.17
C ASP A 164 34.47 -11.87 9.08
N ILE A 165 35.59 -11.17 9.19
CA ILE A 165 36.00 -10.14 8.23
C ILE A 165 36.23 -10.74 6.84
N SER A 166 36.80 -11.95 6.76
CA SER A 166 37.07 -12.59 5.47
C SER A 166 35.76 -12.95 4.75
N GLU A 167 34.74 -13.35 5.49
CA GLU A 167 33.40 -13.58 4.95
C GLU A 167 32.73 -12.27 4.51
N TYR A 168 32.90 -11.18 5.26
CA TYR A 168 32.48 -9.85 4.79
C TYR A 168 33.14 -9.50 3.45
N GLU A 169 34.45 -9.67 3.34
CA GLU A 169 35.20 -9.35 2.11
C GLU A 169 34.72 -10.18 0.91
N GLU A 170 34.48 -11.49 1.11
CA GLU A 170 33.98 -12.39 0.08
C GLU A 170 32.61 -11.94 -0.45
N TRP A 171 31.68 -11.62 0.45
CA TRP A 171 30.28 -11.38 0.08
C TRP A 171 29.98 -9.93 -0.32
N TYR A 172 30.78 -8.98 0.17
CA TYR A 172 30.61 -7.55 -0.11
C TYR A 172 31.63 -7.02 -1.13
N GLY A 173 32.65 -7.80 -1.48
CA GLY A 173 33.60 -7.51 -2.55
C GLY A 173 34.59 -6.40 -2.23
N GLN A 174 34.79 -6.09 -0.95
CA GLN A 174 35.62 -4.98 -0.50
C GLN A 174 36.13 -5.23 0.93
N PRO A 175 37.37 -4.81 1.26
CA PRO A 175 37.90 -4.86 2.62
C PRO A 175 36.99 -4.19 3.64
N HIS A 176 36.89 -4.76 4.84
CA HIS A 176 36.23 -4.08 5.94
C HIS A 176 37.09 -2.88 6.41
N ARG A 177 36.54 -1.67 6.42
CA ARG A 177 37.28 -0.40 6.66
C ARG A 177 37.32 0.06 8.12
N ALA A 178 36.57 -0.60 8.99
CA ALA A 178 36.63 -0.39 10.43
C ALA A 178 36.89 -1.71 11.17
N PRO A 179 37.95 -2.48 10.79
CA PRO A 179 38.20 -3.79 11.36
C PRO A 179 38.44 -3.68 12.86
N GLU A 180 38.97 -2.59 13.41
CA GLU A 180 39.15 -2.41 14.86
C GLU A 180 37.84 -2.28 15.66
N LEU A 181 36.75 -1.82 15.05
CA LEU A 181 35.41 -1.89 15.66
C LEU A 181 34.83 -3.32 15.57
N GLN A 182 35.51 -4.17 14.81
CA GLN A 182 35.29 -5.60 14.68
C GLN A 182 36.46 -6.44 15.24
N VAL A 183 37.52 -5.88 15.84
CA VAL A 183 38.76 -6.63 16.18
C VAL A 183 39.50 -5.94 17.31
N ALA A 184 39.99 -6.73 18.28
CA ALA A 184 41.15 -6.35 19.08
C ALA A 184 42.39 -7.17 18.64
N PRO A 185 43.61 -6.61 18.67
CA PRO A 185 44.82 -7.39 18.43
C PRO A 185 45.00 -8.44 19.53
N LEU A 186 45.17 -9.72 19.15
CA LEU A 186 45.62 -10.74 20.10
C LEU A 186 47.14 -10.67 20.23
N PHE A 187 47.60 -10.70 21.48
CA PHE A 187 48.99 -10.70 21.90
C PHE A 187 49.87 -11.69 21.11
N SER A 188 51.08 -11.23 20.79
CA SER A 188 52.20 -12.08 20.37
C SER A 188 52.48 -13.12 21.47
N VAL A 189 52.27 -14.39 21.15
CA VAL A 189 52.98 -15.47 21.83
C VAL A 189 54.38 -15.50 21.21
N ARG A 190 55.38 -15.11 22.00
CA ARG A 190 56.78 -15.40 21.68
C ARG A 190 57.03 -16.89 21.90
N ASP A 191 57.92 -17.42 21.06
CA ASP A 191 58.64 -18.68 21.18
C ASP A 191 57.86 -19.97 20.87
N THR A 192 58.03 -20.47 19.65
CA THR A 192 58.96 -21.58 19.37
C THR A 192 59.04 -21.85 17.87
N ALA A 193 60.23 -22.19 17.40
CA ALA A 193 60.55 -22.42 16.01
C ALA A 193 59.87 -23.67 15.45
N GLN A 194 58.73 -23.51 14.78
CA GLN A 194 58.31 -24.37 13.67
C GLN A 194 57.15 -23.70 12.92
N ALA A 195 57.26 -23.67 11.59
CA ALA A 195 56.33 -23.05 10.67
C ALA A 195 54.87 -23.38 11.01
N SER A 196 54.11 -22.39 11.44
CA SER A 196 52.68 -22.51 11.70
C SER A 196 51.94 -21.39 10.96
N VAL A 197 51.02 -21.81 10.10
CA VAL A 197 50.07 -20.97 9.37
C VAL A 197 49.33 -20.09 10.38
N PHE A 198 49.59 -18.79 10.35
CA PHE A 198 48.87 -17.81 11.17
C PHE A 198 47.46 -17.63 10.60
N ILE A 199 46.49 -18.42 11.08
CA ILE A 199 45.07 -18.11 10.90
C ILE A 199 44.76 -16.97 11.88
N ARG A 200 44.79 -15.72 11.39
CA ARG A 200 44.26 -14.58 12.12
C ARG A 200 42.73 -14.64 12.10
N ILE A 201 42.13 -15.27 13.10
CA ILE A 201 40.68 -15.20 13.31
C ILE A 201 40.36 -13.82 13.89
N PHE A 202 39.81 -12.95 13.06
CA PHE A 202 39.40 -11.59 13.42
C PHE A 202 37.95 -11.61 13.89
N ILE A 203 37.70 -11.59 15.21
CA ILE A 203 36.35 -11.70 15.78
C ILE A 203 35.85 -10.33 16.28
N GLN A 204 34.67 -9.95 15.78
CA GLN A 204 33.89 -8.78 16.20
C GLN A 204 33.61 -8.74 17.71
N LYS A 205 34.23 -7.78 18.42
CA LYS A 205 34.00 -7.57 19.87
C LYS A 205 33.01 -6.46 20.22
N GLU A 206 32.87 -5.40 19.42
CA GLU A 206 32.10 -4.20 19.85
C GLU A 206 30.67 -4.17 19.32
N ALA A 207 30.41 -4.59 18.08
CA ALA A 207 29.05 -4.63 17.56
C ALA A 207 28.34 -5.92 17.98
N VAL A 208 27.12 -5.79 18.48
CA VAL A 208 26.24 -6.92 18.80
C VAL A 208 25.20 -7.08 17.69
N TYR A 209 24.94 -8.31 17.25
CA TYR A 209 23.88 -8.59 16.28
C TYR A 209 22.50 -8.35 16.91
N GLY A 210 21.71 -7.47 16.30
CA GLY A 210 20.49 -6.91 16.90
C GLY A 210 19.23 -7.76 16.74
N LEU A 211 19.31 -9.08 16.86
CA LEU A 211 18.12 -9.95 16.83
C LEU A 211 17.56 -10.07 18.24
N THR A 212 16.62 -9.19 18.57
CA THR A 212 16.22 -8.90 19.95
C THR A 212 15.80 -10.13 20.74
N GLU A 213 14.95 -10.98 20.19
CA GLU A 213 14.43 -12.16 20.88
C GLU A 213 15.51 -13.22 21.18
N ILE A 214 16.67 -13.14 20.53
CA ILE A 214 17.76 -14.12 20.69
C ILE A 214 18.91 -13.56 21.54
N LEU A 215 19.25 -12.27 21.38
CA LEU A 215 20.45 -11.64 21.96
C LEU A 215 20.11 -10.43 22.86
N ARG A 216 18.94 -10.45 23.50
CA ARG A 216 18.41 -9.35 24.33
C ARG A 216 19.43 -8.83 25.35
N GLU A 217 20.12 -9.74 26.04
CA GLU A 217 21.07 -9.39 27.10
C GLU A 217 22.33 -8.72 26.58
N GLU A 218 22.88 -9.19 25.44
CA GLU A 218 24.03 -8.55 24.81
C GLU A 218 23.65 -7.18 24.24
N ILE A 219 22.48 -7.06 23.62
CA ILE A 219 21.96 -5.82 23.03
C ILE A 219 21.81 -4.74 24.11
N GLN A 220 21.28 -5.09 25.29
CA GLN A 220 21.09 -4.13 26.39
C GLN A 220 22.41 -3.45 26.82
N LYS A 221 23.52 -4.20 26.78
CA LYS A 221 24.85 -3.72 27.19
C LYS A 221 25.61 -3.05 26.04
N ALA A 222 25.19 -3.28 24.80
CA ALA A 222 25.90 -2.85 23.61
C ALA A 222 25.96 -1.32 23.47
N ARG A 223 27.09 -0.82 22.94
CA ARG A 223 27.17 0.55 22.42
C ARG A 223 26.79 0.60 20.95
N LEU A 224 27.22 -0.39 20.17
CA LEU A 224 26.95 -0.53 18.74
C LEU A 224 26.14 -1.81 18.51
N VAL A 225 24.99 -1.68 17.87
CA VAL A 225 24.16 -2.80 17.44
C VAL A 225 24.12 -2.82 15.92
N ALA A 226 24.46 -3.96 15.33
CA ALA A 226 24.26 -4.24 13.93
C ALA A 226 22.86 -4.84 13.74
N ASN A 227 21.91 -4.03 13.30
CA ASN A 227 20.54 -4.45 13.13
C ASN A 227 20.44 -5.50 12.01
N PRO A 228 19.72 -6.62 12.22
CA PRO A 228 19.58 -7.69 11.25
C PRO A 228 19.01 -7.26 9.90
N GLY A 229 19.30 -8.06 8.88
CA GLY A 229 18.59 -8.05 7.62
C GLY A 229 17.16 -8.58 7.77
N CYS A 230 16.30 -8.15 6.85
CA CYS A 230 14.88 -8.50 6.86
C CYS A 230 14.64 -10.02 6.71
N TYR A 231 15.25 -10.66 5.70
CA TYR A 231 15.15 -12.12 5.54
C TYR A 231 15.78 -12.90 6.69
N PRO A 232 17.03 -12.61 7.12
CA PRO A 232 17.63 -13.22 8.31
C PRO A 232 16.70 -13.18 9.53
N THR A 233 16.02 -12.06 9.76
CA THR A 233 15.04 -11.93 10.85
C THR A 233 13.89 -12.94 10.73
N SER A 234 13.21 -13.04 9.58
CA SER A 234 12.08 -13.98 9.42
C SER A 234 12.50 -15.45 9.43
N ILE A 235 13.80 -15.75 9.27
CA ILE A 235 14.35 -17.11 9.21
C ILE A 235 14.92 -17.54 10.55
N GLN A 236 15.74 -16.71 11.19
CA GLN A 236 16.42 -17.06 12.43
C GLN A 236 15.44 -17.14 13.61
N ILE A 237 14.42 -16.27 13.68
CA ILE A 237 13.40 -16.34 14.74
C ILE A 237 12.80 -17.76 14.81
N PRO A 238 12.20 -18.34 13.75
CA PRO A 238 11.63 -19.69 13.87
C PRO A 238 12.67 -20.81 13.97
N ILE A 239 13.87 -20.68 13.38
CA ILE A 239 14.82 -21.82 13.33
C ILE A 239 15.65 -21.92 14.61
N VAL A 240 16.15 -20.80 15.14
CA VAL A 240 17.11 -20.80 16.26
C VAL A 240 16.60 -21.63 17.45
N PRO A 241 15.36 -21.48 17.94
CA PRO A 241 14.87 -22.28 19.07
C PRO A 241 14.75 -23.79 18.80
N LEU A 242 14.73 -24.21 17.53
CA LEU A 242 14.61 -25.61 17.10
C LEU A 242 15.97 -26.32 16.92
N ILE A 243 17.07 -25.57 17.01
CA ILE A 243 18.45 -26.07 16.89
C ILE A 243 19.35 -25.66 18.06
N LYS A 244 18.89 -24.73 18.92
CA LYS A 244 19.71 -24.14 19.99
C LYS A 244 20.17 -25.21 20.98
N VAL A 245 21.48 -25.29 21.19
CA VAL A 245 22.06 -26.13 22.23
C VAL A 245 21.89 -25.46 23.59
N VAL A 246 21.22 -26.13 24.54
CA VAL A 246 21.10 -25.68 25.93
C VAL A 246 21.69 -26.76 26.84
N SER A 247 22.33 -26.35 27.95
CA SER A 247 23.15 -27.21 28.83
C SER A 247 22.44 -28.43 29.44
N ALA A 248 21.12 -28.55 29.30
CA ALA A 248 20.34 -29.69 29.79
C ALA A 248 19.98 -30.74 28.70
N ALA A 249 20.02 -30.36 27.42
CA ALA A 249 19.92 -31.20 26.21
C ALA A 249 19.86 -30.24 25.01
N PRO A 250 20.46 -30.56 23.85
CA PRO A 250 20.24 -29.76 22.66
C PRO A 250 18.78 -29.87 22.22
N ALA A 251 18.15 -28.75 21.86
CA ALA A 251 16.94 -28.80 21.04
C ALA A 251 17.38 -29.20 19.63
N ASN A 252 17.81 -30.44 19.42
CA ASN A 252 18.15 -30.98 18.10
C ASN A 252 16.86 -31.51 17.47
N LEU A 253 15.88 -30.62 17.28
CA LEU A 253 14.56 -31.03 16.80
C LEU A 253 14.50 -31.15 15.28
N ILE A 254 15.42 -30.47 14.59
CA ILE A 254 15.59 -30.55 13.14
C ILE A 254 17.03 -30.92 12.79
N LYS A 255 17.23 -31.51 11.61
CA LYS A 255 18.56 -31.76 11.06
C LYS A 255 19.15 -30.47 10.51
N PHE A 256 20.48 -30.42 10.48
CA PHE A 256 21.25 -29.28 9.98
C PHE A 256 21.49 -29.31 8.46
N THR A 257 21.08 -30.40 7.81
CA THR A 257 21.16 -30.60 6.36
C THR A 257 19.83 -30.29 5.69
N ASN A 258 19.87 -29.91 4.41
CA ASN A 258 18.69 -29.73 3.57
C ASN A 258 17.68 -28.68 4.10
N ILE A 259 18.17 -27.65 4.79
CA ILE A 259 17.37 -26.48 5.15
C ILE A 259 17.17 -25.65 3.89
N ILE A 260 15.95 -25.67 3.35
CA ILE A 260 15.57 -24.96 2.13
C ILE A 260 14.65 -23.80 2.48
N ILE A 261 14.99 -22.59 2.04
CA ILE A 261 14.28 -21.37 2.35
C ILE A 261 13.83 -20.73 1.04
N ASP A 262 12.52 -20.77 0.81
CA ASP A 262 11.86 -20.04 -0.26
C ASP A 262 11.20 -18.80 0.35
N ALA A 263 11.83 -17.64 0.14
CA ALA A 263 11.41 -16.40 0.76
C ALA A 263 10.79 -15.41 -0.24
N LYS A 264 9.81 -14.63 0.21
CA LYS A 264 9.01 -13.70 -0.60
C LYS A 264 9.04 -12.33 0.06
N SER A 265 9.27 -11.26 -0.69
CA SER A 265 9.31 -9.88 -0.16
C SER A 265 8.58 -8.90 -1.04
N GLY A 266 7.92 -7.92 -0.42
CA GLY A 266 7.50 -6.71 -1.11
C GLY A 266 8.69 -5.89 -1.61
N VAL A 267 8.45 -5.07 -2.64
CA VAL A 267 9.48 -4.34 -3.39
C VAL A 267 10.23 -3.29 -2.56
N SER A 268 9.66 -2.81 -1.45
CA SER A 268 10.33 -1.82 -0.60
C SER A 268 11.66 -2.30 0.00
N GLY A 269 11.89 -3.62 0.07
CA GLY A 269 13.18 -4.20 0.46
C GLY A 269 14.33 -3.85 -0.50
N ALA A 270 14.04 -3.52 -1.77
CA ALA A 270 15.04 -3.08 -2.75
C ALA A 270 15.48 -1.61 -2.54
N GLY A 271 14.85 -0.90 -1.61
CA GLY A 271 15.14 0.50 -1.31
C GLY A 271 14.49 1.50 -2.28
N ARG A 272 14.79 2.78 -2.10
CA ARG A 272 14.19 3.90 -2.84
C ARG A 272 15.03 4.36 -4.05
N GLY A 273 16.09 3.63 -4.39
CA GLY A 273 16.91 3.95 -5.56
C GLY A 273 16.08 3.77 -6.85
N ALA A 274 16.07 4.79 -7.71
CA ALA A 274 15.43 4.69 -9.02
C ALA A 274 16.26 3.78 -9.92
N LYS A 275 15.78 2.55 -10.10
CA LYS A 275 16.35 1.53 -11.00
C LYS A 275 15.23 1.05 -11.90
N GLU A 276 15.53 0.82 -13.18
CA GLU A 276 14.57 0.34 -14.17
C GLU A 276 13.81 -0.90 -13.67
N ALA A 277 14.54 -1.89 -13.15
CA ALA A 277 13.97 -3.12 -12.58
C ALA A 277 12.99 -2.91 -11.41
N ASN A 278 12.95 -1.73 -10.78
CA ASN A 278 12.07 -1.42 -9.66
C ASN A 278 10.92 -0.46 -10.05
N LEU A 279 10.77 -0.13 -11.33
CA LEU A 279 9.66 0.69 -11.80
C LEU A 279 8.33 -0.06 -11.64
N TYR A 280 7.25 0.67 -11.42
CA TYR A 280 5.93 0.07 -11.21
C TYR A 280 5.51 -0.90 -12.33
N PRO A 281 5.66 -0.57 -13.64
CA PRO A 281 5.29 -1.47 -14.72
C PRO A 281 6.14 -2.75 -14.81
N GLU A 282 7.40 -2.71 -14.33
CA GLU A 282 8.29 -3.89 -14.30
C GLU A 282 7.97 -4.85 -13.15
N ILE A 283 7.30 -4.34 -12.11
CA ILE A 283 7.00 -5.08 -10.88
C ILE A 283 5.55 -5.56 -10.82
N ALA A 284 4.60 -4.74 -11.28
CA ALA A 284 3.18 -5.06 -11.19
C ALA A 284 2.81 -6.29 -12.02
N GLU A 285 1.80 -7.05 -11.56
CA GLU A 285 1.26 -8.24 -12.24
C GLU A 285 2.25 -9.40 -12.49
N GLY A 286 3.40 -9.39 -11.81
CA GLY A 286 4.42 -10.43 -11.95
C GLY A 286 5.16 -10.74 -10.65
N ILE A 287 5.82 -11.91 -10.63
CA ILE A 287 6.78 -12.29 -9.60
C ILE A 287 8.06 -12.76 -10.29
N HIS A 288 9.21 -12.60 -9.65
CA HIS A 288 10.46 -13.20 -10.11
C HIS A 288 11.40 -13.52 -8.96
N SER A 289 12.22 -14.55 -9.12
CA SER A 289 13.32 -14.87 -8.22
C SER A 289 14.52 -13.94 -8.50
N TYR A 290 15.31 -13.64 -7.48
CA TYR A 290 16.53 -12.84 -7.63
C TYR A 290 17.59 -13.33 -6.65
N GLY A 291 18.86 -12.95 -6.83
CA GLY A 291 19.95 -13.37 -5.92
C GLY A 291 20.03 -14.89 -5.71
N ILE A 292 19.62 -15.66 -6.73
CA ILE A 292 19.58 -17.13 -6.66
C ILE A 292 20.99 -17.64 -6.39
N THR A 293 21.12 -18.63 -5.51
CA THR A 293 22.39 -19.24 -5.08
C THR A 293 23.26 -18.34 -4.22
N ARG A 294 23.47 -17.07 -4.60
CA ARG A 294 24.32 -16.11 -3.88
C ARG A 294 23.55 -14.82 -3.60
N HIS A 295 22.94 -14.76 -2.43
CA HIS A 295 22.37 -13.54 -1.86
C HIS A 295 23.16 -13.13 -0.61
N ARG A 296 23.43 -11.83 -0.41
CA ARG A 296 24.24 -11.33 0.71
C ARG A 296 23.69 -11.59 2.12
N HIS A 297 22.46 -12.08 2.23
CA HIS A 297 21.89 -12.52 3.51
C HIS A 297 22.21 -13.99 3.84
N VAL A 298 22.72 -14.79 2.90
CA VAL A 298 23.12 -16.17 3.14
C VAL A 298 24.15 -16.29 4.28
N PRO A 299 25.31 -15.60 4.25
CA PRO A 299 26.29 -15.70 5.34
C PRO A 299 25.71 -15.20 6.67
N GLU A 300 24.81 -14.21 6.63
CA GLU A 300 24.13 -13.69 7.83
C GLU A 300 23.16 -14.72 8.44
N ILE A 301 22.42 -15.46 7.60
CA ILE A 301 21.56 -16.57 8.03
C ILE A 301 22.44 -17.67 8.62
N GLU A 302 23.43 -18.13 7.86
CA GLU A 302 24.28 -19.26 8.24
C GLU A 302 25.05 -18.96 9.53
N GLN A 303 25.63 -17.76 9.69
CA GLN A 303 26.31 -17.35 10.93
C GLN A 303 25.40 -17.52 12.17
N GLY A 304 24.16 -17.01 12.11
CA GLY A 304 23.22 -17.12 13.23
C GLY A 304 22.79 -18.56 13.53
N LEU A 305 22.63 -19.39 12.49
CA LEU A 305 22.30 -20.81 12.67
C LEU A 305 23.49 -21.62 13.20
N LYS A 306 24.71 -21.35 12.71
CA LYS A 306 25.95 -21.99 13.17
C LYS A 306 26.19 -21.74 14.66
N ASP A 307 25.99 -20.50 15.11
CA ASP A 307 26.10 -20.15 16.53
C ASP A 307 25.12 -20.93 17.40
N ALA A 308 23.86 -21.01 16.97
CA ALA A 308 22.81 -21.66 17.72
C ALA A 308 23.03 -23.19 17.82
N ALA A 309 23.45 -23.81 16.71
CA ALA A 309 23.69 -25.25 16.63
C ALA A 309 25.06 -25.69 17.15
N ASN A 310 26.02 -24.76 17.29
CA ASN A 310 27.44 -25.07 17.47
C ASN A 310 27.95 -26.10 16.43
N ALA A 311 27.54 -25.92 15.17
CA ALA A 311 27.85 -26.81 14.06
C ALA A 311 27.84 -26.03 12.74
N GLU A 312 28.56 -26.51 11.74
CA GLU A 312 28.49 -25.95 10.39
C GLU A 312 27.12 -26.22 9.76
N ILE A 313 26.50 -25.16 9.24
CA ILE A 313 25.20 -25.19 8.56
C ILE A 313 25.33 -24.50 7.22
N THR A 314 24.83 -25.16 6.18
CA THR A 314 24.67 -24.60 4.84
C THR A 314 23.19 -24.61 4.47
N VAL A 315 22.68 -23.47 4.03
CA VAL A 315 21.27 -23.32 3.64
C VAL A 315 21.12 -23.15 2.13
N SER A 316 19.98 -23.60 1.60
CA SER A 316 19.53 -23.17 0.27
C SER A 316 18.57 -22.01 0.43
N PHE A 317 18.90 -20.84 -0.10
CA PHE A 317 18.09 -19.62 0.05
C PHE A 317 17.79 -19.00 -1.31
N THR A 318 16.50 -18.86 -1.61
CA THR A 318 16.00 -18.22 -2.84
C THR A 318 14.97 -17.16 -2.50
N PRO A 319 15.30 -15.86 -2.65
CA PRO A 319 14.34 -14.79 -2.49
C PRO A 319 13.56 -14.53 -3.78
N HIS A 320 12.29 -14.15 -3.59
CA HIS A 320 11.34 -13.80 -4.63
C HIS A 320 10.77 -12.41 -4.38
N LEU A 321 10.72 -11.60 -5.44
CA LEU A 321 10.17 -10.25 -5.40
C LEU A 321 8.68 -10.29 -5.73
N MET A 322 7.85 -9.76 -4.83
CA MET A 322 6.40 -9.79 -4.93
C MET A 322 5.85 -8.42 -5.37
N PRO A 323 4.72 -8.37 -6.10
CA PRO A 323 4.06 -7.15 -6.58
C PRO A 323 3.25 -6.47 -5.46
N MET A 324 3.90 -6.23 -4.32
CA MET A 324 3.33 -5.54 -3.16
C MET A 324 4.38 -4.63 -2.53
N SER A 325 3.97 -3.54 -1.88
CA SER A 325 4.93 -2.59 -1.31
C SER A 325 5.66 -3.15 -0.10
N ARG A 326 4.96 -3.81 0.83
CA ARG A 326 5.47 -4.28 2.13
C ARG A 326 5.03 -5.70 2.41
N GLY A 327 5.77 -6.37 3.27
CA GLY A 327 5.50 -7.71 3.75
C GLY A 327 6.59 -8.68 3.32
N MET A 328 6.88 -9.65 4.17
CA MET A 328 7.86 -10.69 3.90
C MET A 328 7.37 -12.00 4.49
N GLN A 329 7.53 -13.08 3.72
CA GLN A 329 7.23 -14.44 4.14
C GLN A 329 8.43 -15.33 3.84
N SER A 330 8.91 -16.06 4.84
CA SER A 330 9.83 -17.18 4.66
C SER A 330 9.04 -18.48 4.77
N THR A 331 9.07 -19.28 3.71
CA THR A 331 8.62 -20.67 3.75
C THR A 331 9.87 -21.54 3.84
N ILE A 332 10.04 -22.18 4.99
CA ILE A 332 11.26 -22.89 5.37
C ILE A 332 10.91 -24.36 5.44
N TYR A 333 11.67 -25.17 4.72
CA TYR A 333 11.52 -26.60 4.72
C TYR A 333 12.71 -27.23 5.44
N VAL A 334 12.40 -28.09 6.41
CA VAL A 334 13.40 -28.70 7.30
C VAL A 334 13.12 -30.18 7.47
N GLU A 335 14.16 -30.98 7.57
CA GLU A 335 14.04 -32.37 8.02
C GLU A 335 14.01 -32.40 9.54
N MET A 336 13.04 -33.10 10.12
CA MET A 336 12.96 -33.33 11.57
C MET A 336 14.01 -34.36 11.99
N ALA A 337 14.49 -34.25 13.23
CA ALA A 337 15.34 -35.27 13.82
C ALA A 337 14.54 -36.58 14.05
N SER A 338 15.25 -37.69 14.25
CA SER A 338 14.62 -39.00 14.42
C SER A 338 13.69 -39.01 15.64
N GLY A 339 12.44 -39.46 15.44
CA GLY A 339 11.43 -39.52 16.50
C GLY A 339 10.74 -38.20 16.83
N VAL A 340 11.17 -37.08 16.23
CA VAL A 340 10.55 -35.77 16.43
C VAL A 340 9.29 -35.64 15.59
N THR A 341 8.25 -35.08 16.20
CA THR A 341 6.95 -34.81 15.60
C THR A 341 6.76 -33.31 15.35
N ILE A 342 5.76 -32.96 14.52
CA ILE A 342 5.35 -31.56 14.33
C ILE A 342 4.87 -30.93 15.64
N GLU A 343 4.28 -31.73 16.54
CA GLU A 343 3.85 -31.24 17.84
C GLU A 343 5.04 -30.75 18.67
N ASP A 344 6.16 -31.48 18.63
CA ASP A 344 7.37 -31.10 19.36
C ASP A 344 7.92 -29.77 18.84
N LEU A 345 7.94 -29.56 17.52
CA LEU A 345 8.33 -28.27 16.92
C LEU A 345 7.39 -27.14 17.34
N TYR A 346 6.08 -27.39 17.27
CA TYR A 346 5.06 -26.41 17.64
C TYR A 346 5.20 -26.00 19.12
N GLN A 347 5.35 -26.98 20.02
CA GLN A 347 5.49 -26.72 21.44
C GLN A 347 6.80 -26.03 21.79
N GLN A 348 7.91 -26.42 21.13
CA GLN A 348 9.19 -25.74 21.34
C GLN A 348 9.10 -24.26 20.98
N LEU A 349 8.46 -23.92 19.85
CA LEU A 349 8.27 -22.51 19.45
C LEU A 349 7.31 -21.78 20.40
N ARG A 350 6.19 -22.40 20.80
CA ARG A 350 5.25 -21.82 21.76
C ARG A 350 5.90 -21.52 23.10
N ASN A 351 6.71 -22.44 23.61
CA ASN A 351 7.42 -22.27 24.87
C ASN A 351 8.51 -21.20 24.76
N SER A 352 9.26 -21.19 23.67
CA SER A 352 10.35 -20.22 23.45
C SER A 352 9.84 -18.78 23.32
N TYR A 353 8.62 -18.60 22.80
CA TYR A 353 8.01 -17.30 22.53
C TYR A 353 6.80 -16.99 23.41
N ALA A 354 6.60 -17.71 24.52
CA ALA A 354 5.42 -17.56 25.37
C ALA A 354 5.30 -16.14 25.98
N ASP A 355 6.43 -15.58 26.38
CA ASP A 355 6.53 -14.26 27.03
C ASP A 355 6.97 -13.15 26.07
N GLU A 356 7.11 -13.46 24.78
CA GLU A 356 7.61 -12.54 23.78
C GLU A 356 6.49 -11.66 23.22
N GLU A 357 6.69 -10.35 23.24
CA GLU A 357 5.63 -9.42 22.85
C GLU A 357 5.42 -9.39 21.34
N PHE A 358 6.50 -9.48 20.56
CA PHE A 358 6.45 -9.28 19.12
C PHE A 358 6.42 -10.57 18.30
N VAL A 359 6.58 -11.73 18.93
CA VAL A 359 6.60 -13.02 18.23
C VAL A 359 5.39 -13.85 18.62
N TYR A 360 4.56 -14.21 17.65
CA TYR A 360 3.38 -15.04 17.88
C TYR A 360 3.43 -16.32 17.04
N VAL A 361 3.38 -17.44 17.74
CA VAL A 361 3.07 -18.74 17.14
C VAL A 361 1.55 -18.90 17.10
N LEU A 362 0.99 -18.91 15.90
CA LEU A 362 -0.45 -18.99 15.64
C LEU A 362 -1.02 -20.36 16.04
N GLU A 363 -2.33 -20.43 16.25
CA GLU A 363 -3.00 -21.71 16.51
C GLU A 363 -2.77 -22.73 15.37
N LYS A 364 -2.76 -24.01 15.72
CA LYS A 364 -2.45 -25.11 14.80
C LYS A 364 -3.33 -25.05 13.54
N GLY A 365 -2.71 -25.29 12.39
CA GLY A 365 -3.39 -25.28 11.09
C GLY A 365 -3.63 -23.90 10.48
N ILE A 366 -3.35 -22.80 11.21
CA ILE A 366 -3.51 -21.44 10.69
C ILE A 366 -2.23 -20.98 10.00
N ALA A 367 -2.31 -20.73 8.69
CA ALA A 367 -1.21 -20.12 7.92
C ALA A 367 -1.07 -18.63 8.26
N PRO A 368 0.14 -18.13 8.55
CA PRO A 368 0.39 -16.71 8.75
C PRO A 368 0.35 -15.93 7.42
N HIS A 369 -0.19 -14.71 7.44
CA HIS A 369 -0.34 -13.86 6.25
C HIS A 369 0.41 -12.53 6.45
N THR A 370 1.23 -12.12 5.47
CA THR A 370 2.01 -10.87 5.53
C THR A 370 1.15 -9.62 5.76
N ARG A 371 -0.09 -9.62 5.26
CA ARG A 371 -1.04 -8.52 5.46
C ARG A 371 -1.37 -8.27 6.94
N ASN A 372 -1.37 -9.32 7.76
CA ASN A 372 -1.78 -9.23 9.17
C ASN A 372 -0.72 -8.56 10.05
N VAL A 373 0.54 -8.54 9.60
CA VAL A 373 1.66 -7.89 10.29
C VAL A 373 2.08 -6.57 9.64
N ARG A 374 1.42 -6.16 8.55
CA ARG A 374 1.77 -4.97 7.77
C ARG A 374 1.68 -3.69 8.62
N GLY A 375 2.76 -2.92 8.63
CA GLY A 375 2.91 -1.70 9.43
C GLY A 375 3.12 -1.96 10.93
N SER A 376 3.43 -3.21 11.32
CA SER A 376 3.66 -3.58 12.71
C SER A 376 5.00 -4.25 12.95
N ASN A 377 5.44 -4.27 14.22
CA ASN A 377 6.68 -4.95 14.61
C ASN A 377 6.48 -6.44 14.91
N TYR A 378 5.31 -7.01 14.63
CA TYR A 378 5.04 -8.42 14.91
C TYR A 378 5.66 -9.35 13.86
N CYS A 379 6.04 -10.53 14.34
CA CYS A 379 6.35 -11.72 13.56
C CYS A 379 5.31 -12.79 13.88
N PHE A 380 4.57 -13.27 12.86
CA PHE A 380 3.64 -14.39 13.01
C PHE A 380 4.23 -15.63 12.35
N MET A 381 4.14 -16.77 13.03
CA MET A 381 4.64 -18.03 12.49
C MET A 381 3.74 -19.22 12.81
N ASN A 382 3.92 -20.29 12.05
CA ASN A 382 3.36 -21.61 12.37
C ASN A 382 4.18 -22.73 11.71
N VAL A 383 3.96 -23.96 12.16
CA VAL A 383 4.58 -25.18 11.63
C VAL A 383 3.53 -26.13 11.07
N PHE A 384 3.89 -26.84 10.01
CA PHE A 384 3.01 -27.74 9.28
C PHE A 384 3.74 -29.04 8.94
N GLN A 385 3.00 -30.14 8.95
CA GLN A 385 3.47 -31.41 8.44
C GLN A 385 3.71 -31.30 6.93
N ASP A 386 4.91 -31.68 6.47
CA ASP A 386 5.16 -31.88 5.04
C ASP A 386 4.54 -33.22 4.60
N ARG A 387 4.13 -33.32 3.34
CA ARG A 387 3.73 -34.58 2.71
C ARG A 387 4.88 -35.59 2.74
N ILE A 388 6.12 -35.13 2.64
CA ILE A 388 7.32 -35.98 2.76
C ILE A 388 7.47 -36.39 4.23
N PRO A 389 7.45 -37.70 4.55
CA PRO A 389 7.60 -38.18 5.93
C PRO A 389 8.92 -37.69 6.55
N GLY A 390 8.86 -37.28 7.82
CA GLY A 390 10.02 -36.76 8.54
C GLY A 390 10.43 -35.34 8.16
N ARG A 391 9.65 -34.62 7.34
CA ARG A 391 9.89 -33.22 6.98
C ARG A 391 8.79 -32.31 7.52
N ALA A 392 9.15 -31.06 7.81
CA ALA A 392 8.26 -30.02 8.29
C ALA A 392 8.36 -28.76 7.42
N ILE A 393 7.27 -28.00 7.36
CA ILE A 393 7.18 -26.69 6.72
C ILE A 393 6.95 -25.66 7.81
N ILE A 394 7.84 -24.68 7.92
CA ILE A 394 7.71 -23.54 8.82
C ILE A 394 7.39 -22.31 7.97
N ILE A 395 6.35 -21.57 8.34
CA ILE A 395 6.02 -20.30 7.69
C ILE A 395 6.18 -19.19 8.73
N SER A 396 6.93 -18.15 8.39
CA SER A 396 7.16 -16.97 9.22
C SER A 396 6.93 -15.70 8.39
N VAL A 397 6.16 -14.75 8.92
CA VAL A 397 5.84 -13.49 8.24
C VAL A 397 6.16 -12.28 9.11
N ILE A 398 6.68 -11.23 8.49
CA ILE A 398 6.99 -9.93 9.10
C ILE A 398 6.63 -8.78 8.14
N ASP A 399 6.54 -7.55 8.65
CA ASP A 399 6.73 -6.37 7.80
C ASP A 399 8.23 -6.11 7.61
N ASN A 400 8.69 -6.12 6.36
CA ASN A 400 10.11 -6.02 6.00
C ASN A 400 10.75 -4.67 6.36
N LEU A 401 9.96 -3.59 6.52
CA LEU A 401 10.48 -2.27 6.92
C LEU A 401 10.37 -2.01 8.42
N VAL A 402 9.51 -2.76 9.13
CA VAL A 402 9.32 -2.64 10.58
C VAL A 402 10.12 -3.72 11.30
N LYS A 403 9.56 -4.91 11.58
CA LYS A 403 10.31 -5.98 12.25
C LYS A 403 11.54 -6.43 11.46
N GLY A 404 11.48 -6.37 10.13
CA GLY A 404 12.63 -6.67 9.28
C GLY A 404 13.70 -5.57 9.18
N ALA A 405 13.48 -4.39 9.76
CA ALA A 405 14.43 -3.29 9.74
C ALA A 405 14.22 -2.31 10.91
N SER A 406 13.44 -1.25 10.68
CA SER A 406 13.39 -0.04 11.51
C SER A 406 12.68 -0.24 12.85
N GLY A 407 11.70 -1.12 12.89
CA GLY A 407 11.00 -1.51 14.11
C GLY A 407 11.90 -2.31 15.05
N GLN A 408 12.65 -3.29 14.51
CA GLN A 408 13.66 -4.01 15.28
C GLN A 408 14.81 -3.10 15.71
N ALA A 409 15.21 -2.15 14.88
CA ALA A 409 16.21 -1.15 15.26
C ALA A 409 15.74 -0.32 16.47
N LEU A 410 14.48 0.12 16.47
CA LEU A 410 13.90 0.84 17.59
C LEU A 410 13.73 -0.04 18.84
N GLN A 411 13.34 -1.30 18.67
CA GLN A 411 13.27 -2.30 19.74
C GLN A 411 14.65 -2.48 20.41
N ASN A 412 15.71 -2.60 19.60
CA ASN A 412 17.10 -2.66 20.08
C ASN A 412 17.50 -1.39 20.84
N LEU A 413 17.19 -0.20 20.29
CA LEU A 413 17.53 1.05 20.97
C LEU A 413 16.80 1.23 22.30
N ASN A 414 15.53 0.81 22.39
CA ASN A 414 14.80 0.80 23.65
C ASN A 414 15.57 0.01 24.72
N LEU A 415 16.01 -1.20 24.39
CA LEU A 415 16.82 -2.02 25.31
C LEU A 415 18.14 -1.36 25.68
N MET A 416 18.90 -0.85 24.70
CA MET A 416 20.19 -0.19 24.92
C MET A 416 20.09 1.04 25.84
N MET A 417 18.91 1.68 25.87
CA MET A 417 18.62 2.88 26.65
C MET A 417 17.81 2.59 27.92
N GLY A 418 17.50 1.32 28.22
CA GLY A 418 16.78 0.92 29.42
C GLY A 418 15.28 1.23 29.42
N PHE A 419 14.67 1.42 28.25
CA PHE A 419 13.23 1.60 28.08
C PHE A 419 12.52 0.28 27.75
N PRO A 420 11.20 0.17 28.02
CA PRO A 420 10.42 -0.99 27.60
C PRO A 420 10.48 -1.19 26.09
N GLU A 421 10.57 -2.44 25.63
CA GLU A 421 10.60 -2.78 24.19
C GLU A 421 9.34 -2.28 23.45
N LYS A 422 8.20 -2.25 24.14
CA LYS A 422 6.93 -1.66 23.68
C LYS A 422 6.46 -0.58 24.66
N PRO A 423 6.97 0.67 24.53
CA PRO A 423 6.69 1.73 25.49
C PRO A 423 5.26 2.28 25.40
N ASN A 424 4.57 2.10 24.27
CA ASN A 424 3.13 2.32 24.15
C ASN A 424 2.49 1.37 23.14
N ALA A 425 1.15 1.24 23.18
CA ALA A 425 0.41 0.31 22.35
C ALA A 425 0.38 0.68 20.86
N SER A 426 0.46 1.97 20.51
CA SER A 426 0.29 2.49 19.15
C SER A 426 1.59 2.59 18.34
N LEU A 427 2.76 2.62 18.99
CA LEU A 427 4.06 2.87 18.36
C LEU A 427 4.34 1.92 17.19
N PHE A 428 4.07 0.63 17.42
CA PHE A 428 4.31 -0.44 16.46
C PHE A 428 3.02 -0.97 15.82
N SER A 429 1.94 -0.19 15.79
CA SER A 429 0.67 -0.62 15.22
C SER A 429 0.09 0.45 14.29
N ALA A 430 0.03 0.15 12.99
CA ALA A 430 -0.77 0.93 12.03
C ALA A 430 -2.27 0.56 12.07
N THR A 431 -2.61 -0.59 12.64
CA THR A 431 -3.96 -1.12 12.80
C THR A 431 -3.98 -1.97 14.07
N ASN A 432 -4.81 -1.65 15.07
CA ASN A 432 -5.01 -2.51 16.24
C ASN A 432 -5.43 -3.91 15.74
N PRO A 433 -4.57 -4.94 15.79
CA PRO A 433 -5.09 -6.29 15.64
C PRO A 433 -5.78 -6.59 16.97
N VAL A 434 -7.11 -6.69 16.96
CA VAL A 434 -7.85 -7.19 18.13
C VAL A 434 -7.47 -8.66 18.28
N ILE A 435 -6.39 -8.90 19.02
CA ILE A 435 -5.97 -10.24 19.44
C ILE A 435 -6.32 -10.32 20.92
N HIS A 436 -7.40 -11.03 21.23
CA HIS A 436 -7.68 -11.41 22.60
C HIS A 436 -6.60 -12.39 23.06
N LYS A 437 -5.62 -11.92 23.84
CA LYS A 437 -4.84 -12.82 24.73
C LYS A 437 -5.85 -13.39 25.73
N GLN A 438 -6.35 -14.60 25.47
CA GLN A 438 -7.09 -15.34 26.49
C GLN A 438 -6.08 -15.79 27.55
N HIS A 439 -6.02 -15.06 28.66
CA HIS A 439 -5.45 -15.58 29.89
C HIS A 439 -6.31 -16.75 30.35
N PHE A 440 -5.83 -17.97 30.15
CA PHE A 440 -6.44 -19.16 30.74
C PHE A 440 -6.13 -19.17 32.24
N SER A 441 -7.09 -18.78 33.06
CA SER A 441 -7.16 -19.16 34.47
C SER A 441 -8.32 -20.14 34.63
N TYR A 442 -8.02 -21.35 35.08
CA TYR A 442 -9.04 -22.37 35.39
C TYR A 442 -9.79 -22.04 36.70
N PRO A 443 -11.02 -22.56 36.89
CA PRO A 443 -12.14 -21.76 37.37
C PRO A 443 -12.48 -21.98 38.85
N ASN A 444 -12.99 -20.93 39.50
CA ASN A 444 -14.06 -21.05 40.49
C ASN A 444 -14.72 -19.68 40.74
N GLY A 445 -16.06 -19.64 40.71
CA GLY A 445 -16.85 -18.57 41.34
C GLY A 445 -17.58 -17.62 40.39
N LYS A 446 -18.92 -17.69 40.45
CA LYS A 446 -19.92 -16.90 39.71
C LYS A 446 -19.81 -15.39 39.97
N HIS A 447 -20.03 -14.55 38.94
CA HIS A 447 -21.03 -13.46 38.97
C HIS A 447 -21.23 -12.82 37.59
N TRP A 448 -22.50 -12.57 37.26
CA TRP A 448 -22.98 -11.91 36.04
C TRP A 448 -22.98 -10.38 36.18
N SER A 449 -22.54 -9.66 35.14
CA SER A 449 -23.04 -8.31 34.85
C SER A 449 -23.11 -8.07 33.34
N LYS A 450 -24.32 -7.77 32.84
CA LYS A 450 -24.63 -7.46 31.45
C LYS A 450 -24.05 -6.10 31.05
N GLY A 451 -23.15 -6.09 30.06
CA GLY A 451 -22.81 -4.92 29.25
C GLY A 451 -23.10 -5.23 27.78
N ARG A 452 -24.01 -4.47 27.16
CA ARG A 452 -24.40 -4.65 25.75
C ARG A 452 -23.26 -4.22 24.84
N ASN A 453 -22.67 -5.18 24.12
CA ASN A 453 -21.85 -4.90 22.94
C ASN A 453 -22.63 -5.32 21.70
N VAL A 454 -22.87 -4.36 20.81
CA VAL A 454 -23.46 -4.58 19.49
C VAL A 454 -22.37 -5.23 18.62
N LEU A 455 -22.44 -6.54 18.45
CA LEU A 455 -21.64 -7.31 17.50
C LEU A 455 -22.47 -7.55 16.24
N CYS A 456 -22.03 -6.98 15.12
CA CYS A 456 -22.48 -7.39 13.80
C CYS A 456 -21.73 -8.69 13.45
N ALA A 457 -22.32 -9.83 13.84
CA ALA A 457 -21.87 -11.15 13.44
C ALA A 457 -22.59 -11.55 12.15
N VAL A 458 -21.87 -11.61 11.04
CA VAL A 458 -22.35 -12.27 9.82
C VAL A 458 -22.08 -13.77 10.01
N ASN A 459 -23.08 -14.49 10.49
CA ASN A 459 -23.10 -15.95 10.48
C ASN A 459 -23.37 -16.42 9.04
N MET A 460 -22.40 -17.06 8.42
CA MET A 460 -22.59 -17.84 7.18
C MET A 460 -22.65 -19.31 7.57
N THR A 461 -23.83 -19.79 7.96
CA THR A 461 -24.10 -21.23 7.99
C THR A 461 -24.32 -21.70 6.56
N ALA A 462 -23.38 -22.52 6.07
CA ALA A 462 -23.54 -23.27 4.84
C ALA A 462 -24.68 -24.28 5.01
N ASN A 463 -25.74 -24.13 4.22
CA ASN A 463 -26.62 -25.23 3.88
C ASN A 463 -26.83 -25.24 2.36
N GLN A 464 -26.87 -26.46 1.84
CA GLN A 464 -26.69 -26.83 0.44
C GLN A 464 -27.84 -26.40 -0.50
N SER A 465 -27.44 -26.24 -1.77
CA SER A 465 -28.16 -26.39 -3.05
C SER A 465 -29.69 -26.27 -3.09
N ASP A 466 -30.21 -25.36 -3.90
CA ASP A 466 -30.46 -25.65 -5.32
C ASP A 466 -30.86 -24.40 -6.12
N ASP A 467 -30.58 -24.51 -7.42
CA ASP A 467 -31.15 -23.78 -8.55
C ASP A 467 -30.51 -22.47 -9.07
N SER A 468 -30.45 -22.43 -10.40
CA SER A 468 -29.73 -21.46 -11.21
C SER A 468 -30.71 -20.57 -11.98
N ARG A 469 -30.36 -19.28 -12.11
CA ARG A 469 -30.95 -18.25 -12.99
C ARG A 469 -32.26 -17.58 -12.52
N LYS A 470 -32.09 -16.54 -11.71
CA LYS A 470 -32.50 -15.14 -12.01
C LYS A 470 -32.07 -14.30 -10.81
N ILE A 471 -31.19 -13.32 -11.01
CA ILE A 471 -30.99 -12.28 -10.00
C ILE A 471 -32.35 -11.58 -9.88
N ASN A 472 -33.05 -11.84 -8.78
CA ASN A 472 -34.37 -11.29 -8.56
C ASN A 472 -34.20 -9.78 -8.32
N LEU A 473 -34.42 -8.98 -9.37
CA LEU A 473 -34.19 -7.54 -9.37
C LEU A 473 -34.95 -6.87 -8.21
N ASP A 474 -36.10 -7.41 -7.85
CA ASP A 474 -36.92 -6.96 -6.74
C ASP A 474 -36.19 -7.14 -5.40
N HIS A 475 -35.52 -8.27 -5.18
CA HIS A 475 -34.72 -8.51 -3.97
C HIS A 475 -33.49 -7.57 -3.89
N VAL A 476 -32.92 -7.20 -5.02
CA VAL A 476 -31.81 -6.22 -5.07
C VAL A 476 -32.32 -4.81 -4.76
N LEU A 477 -33.49 -4.45 -5.32
CA LEU A 477 -34.14 -3.17 -5.08
C LEU A 477 -34.58 -3.01 -3.62
N ASP A 478 -35.09 -4.07 -3.00
CA ASP A 478 -35.51 -4.05 -1.61
C ASP A 478 -34.31 -3.93 -0.66
N ARG A 479 -33.21 -4.65 -0.93
CA ARG A 479 -31.94 -4.46 -0.20
C ARG A 479 -31.38 -3.06 -0.35
N ALA A 480 -31.49 -2.47 -1.54
CA ALA A 480 -31.04 -1.10 -1.79
C ALA A 480 -31.90 -0.08 -1.04
N ARG A 481 -33.22 -0.31 -0.92
CA ARG A 481 -34.13 0.51 -0.11
C ARG A 481 -33.82 0.41 1.38
N GLU A 482 -33.61 -0.80 1.92
CA GLU A 482 -33.21 -0.97 3.32
C GLU A 482 -31.89 -0.26 3.64
N LEU A 483 -30.92 -0.32 2.72
CA LEU A 483 -29.66 0.41 2.85
C LEU A 483 -29.87 1.93 2.78
N TRP A 484 -30.73 2.42 1.89
CA TRP A 484 -31.06 3.83 1.80
C TRP A 484 -31.77 4.34 3.06
N ASP A 485 -32.71 3.57 3.58
CA ASP A 485 -33.49 3.95 4.77
C ASP A 485 -32.65 3.94 6.04
N SER A 486 -31.64 3.07 6.13
CA SER A 486 -30.67 3.02 7.23
C SER A 486 -29.54 4.07 7.15
N CYS A 487 -29.47 4.87 6.07
CA CYS A 487 -28.46 5.92 5.95
C CYS A 487 -28.71 7.11 6.90
N PRO A 488 -27.65 7.72 7.47
CA PRO A 488 -27.77 8.87 8.35
C PRO A 488 -28.24 10.14 7.62
N PRO A 489 -28.86 11.12 8.33
CA PRO A 489 -29.49 12.30 7.72
C PRO A 489 -28.64 13.09 6.71
N PRO A 490 -27.32 13.29 6.90
CA PRO A 490 -26.48 14.02 5.94
C PRO A 490 -26.45 13.38 4.54
N VAL A 491 -26.57 12.05 4.46
CA VAL A 491 -26.57 11.31 3.18
C VAL A 491 -27.89 11.51 2.44
N LYS A 492 -29.01 11.59 3.17
CA LYS A 492 -30.33 11.80 2.59
C LYS A 492 -30.56 13.24 2.12
N ILE A 493 -29.86 14.21 2.71
CA ILE A 493 -29.97 15.65 2.40
C ILE A 493 -29.00 16.06 1.26
N PHE A 494 -28.06 15.20 0.89
CA PHE A 494 -27.12 15.48 -0.19
C PHE A 494 -27.85 15.66 -1.54
N PRO A 495 -27.48 16.65 -2.37
CA PRO A 495 -28.17 16.94 -3.64
C PRO A 495 -27.76 15.94 -4.74
N TRP A 496 -28.21 14.69 -4.61
CA TRP A 496 -27.85 13.58 -5.49
C TRP A 496 -28.15 13.86 -6.97
N ASN A 497 -29.27 14.51 -7.26
CA ASN A 497 -29.64 14.86 -8.64
C ASN A 497 -28.64 15.84 -9.25
N GLN A 498 -28.24 16.87 -8.50
CA GLN A 498 -27.27 17.86 -8.98
C GLN A 498 -25.87 17.28 -9.09
N ALA A 499 -25.49 16.38 -8.16
CA ALA A 499 -24.23 15.65 -8.25
C ALA A 499 -24.19 14.71 -9.46
N LEU A 500 -25.30 14.04 -9.77
CA LEU A 500 -25.44 13.18 -10.94
C LEU A 500 -25.38 13.99 -12.24
N GLU A 501 -26.09 15.12 -12.32
CA GLU A 501 -26.04 16.04 -13.46
C GLU A 501 -24.61 16.55 -13.72
N ASN A 502 -23.93 17.00 -12.66
CA ASN A 502 -22.55 17.46 -12.76
C ASN A 502 -21.59 16.32 -13.17
N PHE A 503 -21.81 15.11 -12.66
CA PHE A 503 -21.02 13.94 -13.04
C PHE A 503 -21.21 13.57 -14.50
N VAL A 504 -22.45 13.53 -14.99
CA VAL A 504 -22.78 13.29 -16.41
C VAL A 504 -22.14 14.37 -17.29
N GLN A 505 -22.21 15.63 -16.89
CA GLN A 505 -21.60 16.74 -17.63
C GLN A 505 -20.07 16.59 -17.70
N LEU A 506 -19.41 16.25 -16.59
CA LEU A 506 -17.97 15.98 -16.55
C LEU A 506 -17.56 14.83 -17.47
N ILE A 507 -18.37 13.76 -17.53
CA ILE A 507 -18.13 12.64 -18.44
C ILE A 507 -18.27 13.08 -19.90
N ILE A 508 -19.29 13.88 -20.22
CA ILE A 508 -19.48 14.43 -21.58
C ILE A 508 -18.30 15.32 -21.97
N ASP A 509 -17.87 16.22 -21.08
CA ASP A 509 -16.75 17.13 -21.32
C ASP A 509 -15.42 16.36 -21.49
N LEU A 510 -15.21 15.30 -20.70
CA LEU A 510 -14.06 14.41 -20.84
C LEU A 510 -14.08 13.66 -22.17
N ILE A 511 -15.24 13.11 -22.58
CA ILE A 511 -15.40 12.45 -23.88
C ILE A 511 -15.09 13.44 -25.00
N LEU A 512 -15.61 14.66 -24.94
CA LEU A 512 -15.34 15.71 -25.92
C LEU A 512 -13.85 16.10 -25.96
N ALA A 513 -13.19 16.18 -24.81
CA ALA A 513 -11.76 16.43 -24.72
C ALA A 513 -10.94 15.29 -25.34
N VAL A 514 -11.26 14.04 -25.01
CA VAL A 514 -10.58 12.86 -25.58
C VAL A 514 -10.77 12.79 -27.09
N VAL A 515 -11.99 13.03 -27.59
CA VAL A 515 -12.24 13.09 -29.04
C VAL A 515 -11.45 14.22 -29.70
N LYS A 516 -11.40 15.40 -29.09
CA LYS A 516 -10.69 16.56 -29.63
C LYS A 516 -9.17 16.36 -29.67
N TYR A 517 -8.58 15.84 -28.59
CA TYR A 517 -7.13 15.77 -28.42
C TYR A 517 -6.51 14.44 -28.87
N LEU A 518 -7.27 13.35 -28.93
CA LEU A 518 -6.76 12.03 -29.29
C LEU A 518 -7.18 11.57 -30.70
N CYS A 519 -8.43 11.81 -31.10
CA CYS A 519 -8.91 11.31 -32.38
C CYS A 519 -8.32 12.08 -33.57
N VAL A 520 -8.13 13.40 -33.47
CA VAL A 520 -7.58 14.20 -34.58
C VAL A 520 -6.14 13.79 -34.95
N PRO A 521 -5.19 13.65 -34.00
CA PRO A 521 -3.87 13.10 -34.29
C PRO A 521 -3.92 11.66 -34.81
N LEU A 522 -4.76 10.81 -34.22
CA LEU A 522 -4.93 9.42 -34.66
C LEU A 522 -5.45 9.35 -36.11
N PHE A 523 -6.38 10.22 -36.50
CA PHE A 523 -6.85 10.31 -37.88
C PHE A 523 -5.76 10.79 -38.84
N GLY A 524 -4.93 11.75 -38.42
CA GLY A 524 -3.79 12.22 -39.20
C GLY A 524 -2.78 11.10 -39.46
N VAL A 525 -2.37 10.39 -38.39
CA VAL A 525 -1.40 9.30 -38.47
C VAL A 525 -1.94 8.12 -39.29
N THR A 526 -3.19 7.72 -39.08
CA THR A 526 -3.80 6.61 -39.84
C THR A 526 -3.98 6.96 -41.31
N SER A 527 -4.38 8.20 -41.65
CA SER A 527 -4.47 8.64 -43.05
C SER A 527 -3.10 8.66 -43.74
N LEU A 528 -2.06 9.13 -43.05
CA LEU A 528 -0.70 9.17 -43.57
C LEU A 528 -0.14 7.76 -43.79
N SER A 529 -0.41 6.84 -42.85
CA SER A 529 -0.03 5.43 -42.97
C SER A 529 -0.65 4.75 -44.20
N GLU A 530 -1.95 4.92 -44.43
CA GLU A 530 -2.62 4.32 -45.61
C GLU A 530 -2.16 4.96 -46.93
N MET A 531 -1.92 6.28 -46.93
CA MET A 531 -1.31 6.95 -48.10
C MET A 531 0.11 6.45 -48.37
N SER A 532 0.91 6.21 -47.34
CA SER A 532 2.25 5.65 -47.46
C SER A 532 2.23 4.24 -48.04
N TYR A 533 1.26 3.41 -47.63
CA TYR A 533 1.07 2.08 -48.20
C TYR A 533 0.70 2.14 -49.69
N CYS A 534 -0.25 3.00 -50.06
CA CYS A 534 -0.63 3.20 -51.46
C CYS A 534 0.51 3.76 -52.33
N ALA A 535 1.40 4.59 -51.75
CA ALA A 535 2.61 5.06 -52.40
C ALA A 535 3.62 3.93 -52.63
N HIS A 536 3.86 3.09 -51.62
CA HIS A 536 4.71 1.90 -51.73
C HIS A 536 4.23 0.93 -52.83
N GLU A 537 2.92 0.67 -52.86
CA GLU A 537 2.29 -0.21 -53.85
C GLU A 537 2.12 0.41 -55.24
N ARG A 538 2.57 1.66 -55.46
CA ARG A 538 2.37 2.43 -56.70
C ARG A 538 0.90 2.57 -57.12
N LYS A 539 -0.02 2.57 -56.16
CA LYS A 539 -1.49 2.61 -56.36
C LYS A 539 -2.11 3.97 -56.02
N MET A 540 -1.31 5.03 -55.86
CA MET A 540 -1.78 6.40 -55.55
C MET A 540 -2.85 6.92 -56.52
N LEU A 541 -2.78 6.52 -57.80
CA LEU A 541 -3.76 6.87 -58.83
C LEU A 541 -5.20 6.41 -58.53
N PHE A 542 -5.37 5.39 -57.69
CA PHE A 542 -6.68 4.84 -57.34
C PHE A 542 -7.33 5.52 -56.14
N ILE A 543 -6.62 6.38 -55.40
CA ILE A 543 -7.13 7.06 -54.20
C ILE A 543 -8.28 8.06 -54.48
N PRO A 544 -8.24 8.88 -55.56
CA PRO A 544 -9.26 9.90 -55.77
C PRO A 544 -10.68 9.33 -55.93
N PHE A 545 -10.81 8.14 -56.51
CA PHE A 545 -12.10 7.50 -56.77
C PHE A 545 -12.89 7.11 -55.51
N PRO A 546 -12.40 6.24 -54.60
CA PRO A 546 -13.09 5.92 -53.35
C PRO A 546 -13.27 7.14 -52.47
N PHE A 547 -12.32 8.08 -52.48
CA PHE A 547 -12.42 9.33 -51.74
C PHE A 547 -13.62 10.18 -52.17
N ILE A 548 -13.80 10.39 -53.48
CA ILE A 548 -14.96 11.13 -54.03
C ILE A 548 -16.27 10.38 -53.73
N ILE A 549 -16.28 9.06 -53.82
CA ILE A 549 -17.45 8.24 -53.45
C ILE A 549 -17.83 8.47 -51.98
N GLY A 550 -16.85 8.48 -51.08
CA GLY A 550 -17.07 8.78 -49.66
C GLY A 550 -17.70 10.15 -49.44
N ILE A 551 -17.24 11.17 -50.17
CA ILE A 551 -17.81 12.53 -50.12
C ILE A 551 -19.29 12.51 -50.56
N ALA A 552 -19.58 11.85 -51.68
CA ALA A 552 -20.95 11.76 -52.21
C ALA A 552 -21.88 11.02 -51.24
N LEU A 553 -21.43 9.88 -50.71
CA LEU A 553 -22.20 9.05 -49.78
C LEU A 553 -22.54 9.79 -48.48
N ALA A 554 -21.57 10.50 -47.88
CA ALA A 554 -21.84 11.31 -46.69
C ALA A 554 -22.84 12.44 -46.97
N GLY A 555 -22.81 13.01 -48.18
CA GLY A 555 -23.81 13.98 -48.63
C GLY A 555 -25.22 13.37 -48.72
N ALA A 556 -25.34 12.16 -49.27
CA ALA A 556 -26.60 11.45 -49.35
C ALA A 556 -27.14 11.10 -47.95
N LEU A 557 -26.31 10.52 -47.07
CA LEU A 557 -26.69 10.19 -45.70
C LEU A 557 -27.16 11.43 -44.92
N HIS A 558 -26.52 12.58 -45.11
CA HIS A 558 -26.97 13.83 -44.51
C HIS A 558 -28.35 14.25 -45.00
N ASN A 559 -28.59 14.23 -46.32
CA ASN A 559 -29.88 14.60 -46.90
C ASN A 559 -30.98 13.65 -46.44
N THR A 560 -30.72 12.34 -46.46
CA THR A 560 -31.67 11.32 -45.98
C THR A 560 -31.99 11.52 -44.50
N ALA A 561 -31.00 11.84 -43.65
CA ALA A 561 -31.25 12.13 -42.24
C ALA A 561 -32.19 13.35 -42.07
N LEU A 562 -32.01 14.39 -42.88
CA LEU A 562 -32.89 15.57 -42.85
C LEU A 562 -34.28 15.30 -43.42
N GLU A 563 -34.41 14.42 -44.41
CA GLU A 563 -35.69 14.00 -44.99
C GLU A 563 -36.51 13.15 -44.00
N VAL A 564 -35.86 12.21 -43.32
CA VAL A 564 -36.50 11.33 -42.32
C VAL A 564 -36.94 12.12 -41.09
N SER A 565 -36.22 13.18 -40.72
CA SER A 565 -36.61 14.06 -39.61
C SER A 565 -36.21 15.50 -39.88
N PRO A 566 -37.15 16.33 -40.38
CA PRO A 566 -36.89 17.75 -40.65
C PRO A 566 -36.46 18.55 -39.41
N PHE A 567 -36.87 18.11 -38.22
CA PHE A 567 -36.49 18.72 -36.94
C PHE A 567 -34.98 18.70 -36.68
N LEU A 568 -34.24 17.77 -37.30
CA LEU A 568 -32.76 17.70 -37.20
C LEU A 568 -32.06 18.92 -37.81
N LYS A 569 -32.76 19.69 -38.66
CA LYS A 569 -32.24 20.91 -39.27
C LYS A 569 -31.95 21.99 -38.23
N ASP A 570 -32.68 22.04 -37.12
CA ASP A 570 -32.68 23.16 -36.17
C ASP A 570 -32.19 22.78 -34.76
N VAL A 571 -31.74 21.54 -34.55
CA VAL A 571 -31.20 21.10 -33.25
C VAL A 571 -29.90 21.84 -32.90
N GLU A 572 -29.78 22.32 -31.66
CA GLU A 572 -28.57 23.01 -31.18
C GLU A 572 -27.30 22.16 -31.37
N VAL A 573 -27.41 20.85 -31.09
CA VAL A 573 -26.33 19.87 -31.30
C VAL A 573 -26.63 19.00 -32.51
N PRO A 574 -25.75 18.94 -33.54
CA PRO A 574 -26.01 18.19 -34.76
C PRO A 574 -25.72 16.69 -34.59
N TRP A 575 -26.51 16.00 -33.75
CA TRP A 575 -26.33 14.58 -33.43
C TRP A 575 -26.27 13.66 -34.65
N HIS A 576 -27.01 13.99 -35.71
CA HIS A 576 -26.97 13.24 -36.97
C HIS A 576 -25.60 13.34 -37.67
N LEU A 577 -24.93 14.49 -37.63
CA LEU A 577 -23.57 14.64 -38.17
C LEU A 577 -22.54 13.88 -37.33
N ILE A 578 -22.73 13.88 -36.01
CA ILE A 578 -21.87 13.11 -35.08
C ILE A 578 -22.02 11.61 -35.35
N ALA A 579 -23.25 11.11 -35.52
CA ALA A 579 -23.53 9.72 -35.84
C ALA A 579 -22.88 9.30 -37.18
N ILE A 580 -22.99 10.13 -38.22
CA ILE A 580 -22.33 9.89 -39.51
C ILE A 580 -20.80 9.87 -39.36
N ALA A 581 -20.23 10.79 -38.58
CA ALA A 581 -18.79 10.82 -38.33
C ALA A 581 -18.30 9.57 -37.57
N ILE A 582 -19.05 9.09 -36.57
CA ILE A 582 -18.75 7.86 -35.84
C ILE A 582 -18.80 6.65 -36.78
N PHE A 583 -19.82 6.56 -37.64
CA PHE A 583 -19.95 5.47 -38.62
C PHE A 583 -18.72 5.35 -39.51
N PHE A 584 -18.27 6.44 -40.15
CA PHE A 584 -17.08 6.40 -41.00
C PHE A 584 -15.78 6.20 -40.22
N THR A 585 -15.74 6.60 -38.94
CA THR A 585 -14.61 6.32 -38.05
C THR A 585 -14.48 4.83 -37.75
N LEU A 586 -15.58 4.17 -37.38
CA LEU A 586 -15.63 2.73 -37.13
C LEU A 586 -15.30 1.94 -38.39
N LEU A 587 -15.75 2.42 -39.55
CA LEU A 587 -15.39 1.84 -40.84
C LEU A 587 -13.89 1.98 -41.16
N LYS A 588 -13.17 2.92 -40.54
CA LYS A 588 -11.72 3.10 -40.77
C LYS A 588 -10.86 2.27 -39.80
N LEU A 589 -11.34 2.02 -38.58
CA LEU A 589 -10.61 1.40 -37.47
C LEU A 589 -9.88 0.07 -37.78
N PRO A 590 -10.42 -0.84 -38.60
CA PRO A 590 -9.70 -2.08 -38.96
C PRO A 590 -8.41 -1.86 -39.77
N GLY A 591 -8.17 -0.66 -40.33
CA GLY A 591 -6.91 -0.19 -40.92
C GLY A 591 -6.01 -1.26 -41.60
N PRO A 592 -5.01 -1.81 -40.88
CA PRO A 592 -4.05 -2.77 -41.43
C PRO A 592 -4.61 -4.18 -41.68
N TYR A 593 -5.77 -4.51 -41.10
CA TYR A 593 -6.38 -5.84 -41.19
C TYR A 593 -7.29 -6.01 -42.42
N TYR A 594 -7.41 -5.00 -43.27
CA TYR A 594 -8.19 -5.14 -44.51
C TYR A 594 -7.48 -6.05 -45.52
N PRO A 595 -8.19 -7.02 -46.12
CA PRO A 595 -7.62 -7.87 -47.17
C PRO A 595 -7.40 -7.06 -48.46
N TYR A 596 -6.20 -7.14 -49.04
CA TYR A 596 -5.77 -6.59 -50.34
C TYR A 596 -6.45 -5.27 -50.77
N TRP A 597 -7.45 -5.32 -51.67
CA TRP A 597 -8.17 -4.15 -52.19
C TRP A 597 -8.93 -3.37 -51.11
N GLY A 598 -9.35 -4.04 -50.04
CA GLY A 598 -10.03 -3.40 -48.91
C GLY A 598 -9.17 -2.31 -48.27
N ARG A 599 -7.85 -2.49 -48.25
CA ARG A 599 -6.90 -1.53 -47.67
C ARG A 599 -6.75 -0.24 -48.48
N VAL A 600 -7.04 -0.30 -49.79
CA VAL A 600 -7.04 0.87 -50.68
C VAL A 600 -8.42 1.52 -50.74
N LEU A 601 -9.49 0.73 -50.77
CA LEU A 601 -10.84 1.29 -50.99
C LEU A 601 -11.48 1.80 -49.70
N VAL A 602 -11.46 1.03 -48.63
CA VAL A 602 -12.27 1.30 -47.42
C VAL A 602 -11.74 2.52 -46.63
N PRO A 603 -10.43 2.65 -46.34
CA PRO A 603 -9.93 3.81 -45.61
C PRO A 603 -10.07 5.13 -46.38
N HIS A 604 -9.85 5.11 -47.69
CA HIS A 604 -9.94 6.32 -48.52
C HIS A 604 -11.40 6.74 -48.76
N LEU A 605 -12.34 5.79 -48.84
CA LEU A 605 -13.79 6.07 -48.81
C LEU A 605 -14.20 6.69 -47.46
N ALA A 606 -13.76 6.12 -46.35
CA ALA A 606 -14.05 6.68 -45.03
C ALA A 606 -13.47 8.10 -44.85
N ASN A 607 -12.25 8.35 -45.35
CA ASN A 607 -11.64 9.68 -45.31
C ASN A 607 -12.47 10.73 -46.08
N GLY A 608 -13.00 10.38 -47.26
CA GLY A 608 -13.88 11.25 -48.02
C GLY A 608 -15.17 11.59 -47.27
N GLY A 609 -15.79 10.58 -46.64
CA GLY A 609 -17.00 10.75 -45.83
C GLY A 609 -16.77 11.64 -44.60
N LEU A 610 -15.67 11.43 -43.88
CA LEU A 610 -15.29 12.24 -42.72
C LEU A 610 -15.06 13.72 -43.10
N ILE A 611 -14.33 13.98 -44.18
CA ILE A 611 -14.07 15.36 -44.65
C ILE A 611 -15.37 16.06 -45.01
N ARG A 612 -16.28 15.39 -45.73
CA ARG A 612 -17.59 15.97 -46.07
C ARG A 612 -18.42 16.27 -44.83
N THR A 613 -18.40 15.38 -43.84
CA THR A 613 -19.16 15.53 -42.60
C THR A 613 -18.63 16.70 -41.76
N LEU A 614 -17.31 16.81 -41.64
CA LEU A 614 -16.64 17.94 -40.96
C LEU A 614 -16.93 19.27 -41.66
N TRP A 615 -16.93 19.30 -43.00
CA TRP A 615 -17.27 20.50 -43.77
C TRP A 615 -18.73 20.96 -43.55
N ILE A 616 -19.68 20.02 -43.50
CA ILE A 616 -21.09 20.34 -43.21
C ILE A 616 -21.25 20.85 -41.78
N ALA A 617 -20.59 20.21 -40.81
CA ALA A 617 -20.58 20.66 -39.41
C ALA A 617 -20.01 22.08 -39.28
N PHE A 618 -18.90 22.36 -39.96
CA PHE A 618 -18.29 23.69 -40.01
C PHE A 618 -19.22 24.75 -40.60
N LYS A 619 -19.89 24.44 -41.72
CA LYS A 619 -20.89 25.35 -42.33
C LYS A 619 -22.05 25.64 -41.38
N ARG A 620 -22.52 24.63 -40.64
CA ARG A 620 -23.59 24.79 -39.63
C ARG A 620 -23.14 25.69 -38.48
N TYR A 621 -21.95 25.44 -37.92
CA TYR A 621 -21.36 26.27 -36.86
C TYR A 621 -21.29 27.75 -37.27
N ARG A 622 -20.80 28.02 -38.48
CA ARG A 622 -20.70 29.38 -39.03
C ARG A 622 -22.07 30.03 -39.27
N LYS A 623 -23.12 29.24 -39.55
CA LYS A 623 -24.51 29.72 -39.69
C LYS A 623 -25.12 30.07 -38.32
N GLY A 624 -24.84 29.28 -37.28
CA GLY A 624 -25.28 29.55 -35.90
C GLY A 624 -24.71 30.86 -35.33
N GLN A 625 -23.44 31.16 -35.58
CA GLN A 625 -22.81 32.43 -35.16
C GLN A 625 -23.41 33.68 -35.83
N LYS A 626 -23.97 33.57 -37.05
CA LYS A 626 -24.65 34.70 -37.70
C LYS A 626 -26.03 34.99 -37.11
N LEU A 627 -26.72 34.00 -36.55
CA LEU A 627 -28.02 34.15 -35.89
C LEU A 627 -27.88 34.74 -34.47
N SER A 628 -26.77 34.46 -33.77
CA SER A 628 -26.48 35.03 -32.45
C SER A 628 -26.02 36.50 -32.47
N LEU A 629 -25.76 37.07 -33.65
CA LEU A 629 -25.33 38.47 -33.82
C LEU A 629 -26.49 39.45 -34.12
N VAL A 630 -27.74 38.98 -34.16
CA VAL A 630 -28.93 39.86 -34.23
C VAL A 630 -29.34 40.25 -32.80
N PRO A 631 -29.28 41.53 -32.40
CA PRO A 631 -29.54 41.92 -31.02
C PRO A 631 -31.04 41.81 -30.67
N LYS A 632 -31.37 41.04 -29.63
CA LYS A 632 -32.70 41.05 -28.98
C LYS A 632 -32.90 42.41 -28.31
N LYS A 633 -33.90 43.18 -28.75
CA LYS A 633 -34.42 44.36 -28.04
C LYS A 633 -34.81 43.97 -26.60
N GLN A 634 -34.14 44.56 -25.61
CA GLN A 634 -34.50 44.44 -24.20
C GLN A 634 -35.72 45.33 -23.92
N SER A 635 -36.82 44.71 -23.48
CA SER A 635 -37.92 45.37 -22.80
C SER A 635 -37.51 45.69 -21.36
N ALA A 636 -37.42 46.99 -21.05
CA ALA A 636 -37.23 47.50 -19.70
C ALA A 636 -38.48 47.27 -18.84
N VAL A 637 -38.30 46.71 -17.65
CA VAL A 637 -39.24 46.87 -16.53
C VAL A 637 -38.42 47.40 -15.36
N ASN A 638 -38.54 48.71 -15.15
CA ASN A 638 -38.03 49.42 -13.98
C ASN A 638 -38.81 49.00 -12.74
N GLY A 639 -38.11 48.53 -11.72
CA GLY A 639 -38.60 48.56 -10.34
C GLY A 639 -38.23 49.89 -9.70
N SER A 640 -39.22 50.74 -9.45
CA SER A 640 -39.11 51.92 -8.60
C SER A 640 -39.91 51.69 -7.31
N ASN A 641 -39.21 51.90 -6.19
CA ASN A 641 -39.73 52.00 -4.82
C ASN A 641 -40.99 52.87 -4.73
N HIS A 642 -41.93 52.50 -3.85
CA HIS A 642 -42.59 53.45 -2.97
C HIS A 642 -43.01 52.81 -1.63
N LEU A 643 -42.72 53.56 -0.57
CA LEU A 643 -43.26 53.43 0.78
C LEU A 643 -44.74 53.84 0.79
N GLU A 644 -45.60 52.95 1.28
CA GLU A 644 -46.78 53.07 2.17
C GLU A 644 -47.75 51.91 1.93
#